data_AF-A0A524E4E1-F1
#
_entry.id   AF-A0A524E4E1-F1
#
_cell.length_a   1.000
_cell.length_b   1.000
_cell.length_c   1.000
_cell.angle_alpha   90.00
_cell.angle_beta   90.00
_cell.angle_gamma   90.00
#
_symmetry.space_group_name_H-M   'P 1'
#
loop_
_entity.id
_entity.type
_entity.pdbx_description
1 polymer ?
#
loop_
_entity_poly.entity_id
_entity_poly.type
_entity_poly.pdbx_seq_one_letter_code
_entity_poly.pdbx_strand_id
1 'polypeptide(L)'
;MITTRESINYQFSLIFGYSSPEDIIVGDVIGPGKLTKEKVKELSLSVMQFLRMYNAMLRDYTGSEVFSIEFELHDIEAGSEIKIYPKSMILIPGQYKDCESLLLALKPETGILNTHKSRDELNDISSLFYEVEEFANRPDLDNHGKELVFKKFASRFSKKLFGDLIEDKWNKKLIGLNVSLPTEKELLNTYETIKSNVEILWYKSPYEIKILNPQFSRLSPPFESQAAIDHLKFSISEPSANFVIENTLKLGTNLINLANTGTIDESQDEIVSFIINQIESKINNINVPHNAKWVINEINKILGSLETYFNKFMNYSKTFTSTGEKGNSSAILNKFRNHISERAKLENENFENLCQLAINTFENSIIRGENVRAIDLDSAIYYFSELIKNTLNLIRNSLPKYFSRRRLKTLTINFITRIKEIFDKEQKPAKNLGNKFMEKFNTFIFNQIEVNPLLLSSNLKFDEAKLIKEFKYVVKENIEVFFDNIELDISDLISFAEVLMEGDSSMIKDHIDKFKRFSKELHFLLSYLLRHTTINRFLKEEPDKEISDPVTFATRFHRFLEKRTGGINLEWKFYILDWIKDYAKKFINLEEQRQWNLQEIYQDFIGYFEQRESNEQQSDKFLKVLDSYIAQVSDDDKKPYFIEFFKQYEFCNKIKGEFPKYIKKIVEKEIIALNPPFEEQIPQNFFSLGDTDRFYDYLRDFELKYFSKLIPRPLTLILKHNLTNEEKSLFKSDLFHVFNFRFWGKNNFKVDVSDNFKEAYREWVKNL
;
A
#
# COMPACT_ATOMS: atom_id res chain seq x y z
N MET A 1 22.35 -11.14 23.09
CA MET A 1 23.12 -9.89 23.02
C MET A 1 23.36 -9.64 21.55
N ILE A 2 22.60 -8.72 20.93
CA ILE A 2 22.69 -8.49 19.48
C ILE A 2 24.05 -7.83 19.23
N THR A 3 24.88 -8.43 18.38
CA THR A 3 26.17 -7.83 18.02
C THR A 3 25.94 -6.55 17.20
N THR A 4 26.85 -5.58 17.25
CA THR A 4 26.73 -4.29 16.53
C THR A 4 26.49 -4.48 15.02
N ARG A 5 26.96 -5.60 14.44
CA ARG A 5 26.78 -5.95 13.04
C ARG A 5 25.38 -6.49 12.73
N GLU A 6 24.81 -7.32 13.61
CA GLU A 6 23.42 -7.78 13.48
C GLU A 6 22.46 -6.61 13.64
N SER A 7 22.70 -5.70 14.59
CA SER A 7 21.87 -4.49 14.74
C SER A 7 21.89 -3.61 13.51
N ILE A 8 23.04 -3.48 12.84
CA ILE A 8 23.17 -2.76 11.56
C ILE A 8 22.38 -3.51 10.46
N ASN A 9 22.51 -4.84 10.35
CA ASN A 9 21.75 -5.61 9.36
C ASN A 9 20.23 -5.55 9.55
N TYR A 10 19.74 -5.40 10.78
CA TYR A 10 18.30 -5.20 11.04
C TYR A 10 17.83 -3.77 10.73
N GLN A 11 18.75 -2.80 10.72
CA GLN A 11 18.48 -1.40 10.33
C GLN A 11 18.55 -1.18 8.82
N PHE A 12 19.30 -2.00 8.09
CA PHE A 12 19.53 -1.84 6.66
C PHE A 12 19.04 -3.06 5.87
N SER A 13 18.07 -2.83 5.00
CA SER A 13 17.70 -3.79 3.95
C SER A 13 17.78 -3.10 2.60
N LEU A 14 18.18 -3.84 1.58
CA LEU A 14 18.35 -3.36 0.22
C LEU A 14 17.74 -4.36 -0.74
N ILE A 15 16.79 -3.91 -1.57
CA ILE A 15 16.29 -4.64 -2.73
C ILE A 15 16.76 -3.89 -3.96
N PHE A 16 17.49 -4.59 -4.82
CA PHE A 16 17.94 -4.06 -6.10
C PHE A 16 17.30 -4.88 -7.22
N GLY A 17 16.66 -4.19 -8.17
CA GLY A 17 16.15 -4.76 -9.41
C GLY A 17 16.82 -4.13 -10.62
N TYR A 18 17.03 -4.93 -11.66
CA TYR A 18 17.47 -4.52 -12.98
C TYR A 18 16.58 -5.17 -14.03
N SER A 19 16.16 -4.39 -15.02
CA SER A 19 15.54 -4.90 -16.24
C SER A 19 16.40 -4.53 -17.44
N SER A 20 16.68 -5.56 -18.24
CA SER A 20 17.30 -5.43 -19.55
C SER A 20 16.26 -5.00 -20.62
N PRO A 21 16.72 -4.43 -21.75
CA PRO A 21 15.89 -4.18 -22.93
C PRO A 21 15.33 -5.46 -23.59
N GLU A 22 15.97 -6.61 -23.38
CA GLU A 22 15.49 -7.94 -23.79
C GLU A 22 14.51 -8.57 -22.77
N ASP A 23 13.94 -7.76 -21.87
CA ASP A 23 13.02 -8.15 -20.78
C ASP A 23 13.60 -9.16 -19.76
N ILE A 24 14.93 -9.28 -19.69
CA ILE A 24 15.56 -10.08 -18.64
C ILE A 24 15.58 -9.26 -17.34
N ILE A 25 14.87 -9.75 -16.33
CA ILE A 25 14.82 -9.11 -15.00
C ILE A 25 15.62 -9.93 -14.00
N VAL A 26 16.59 -9.28 -13.37
CA VAL A 26 17.40 -9.83 -12.28
C VAL A 26 17.44 -8.88 -11.09
N GLY A 27 17.77 -9.40 -9.93
CA GLY A 27 17.92 -8.59 -8.74
C GLY A 27 18.55 -9.36 -7.60
N ASP A 28 18.78 -8.65 -6.49
CA ASP A 28 19.25 -9.25 -5.25
C ASP A 28 18.57 -8.57 -4.06
N VAL A 29 18.46 -9.30 -2.96
CA VAL A 29 17.93 -8.79 -1.69
C VAL A 29 18.98 -9.00 -0.62
N ILE A 30 19.41 -7.91 0.01
CA ILE A 30 20.28 -7.94 1.19
C ILE A 30 19.42 -7.50 2.36
N GLY A 31 19.19 -8.40 3.31
CA GLY A 31 18.40 -8.14 4.49
C GLY A 31 18.69 -9.15 5.59
N PRO A 32 17.95 -9.08 6.72
CA PRO A 32 18.13 -10.01 7.83
C PRO A 32 17.63 -11.44 7.51
N GLY A 33 16.73 -11.60 6.55
CA GLY A 33 16.18 -12.89 6.13
C GLY A 33 17.07 -13.63 5.14
N LYS A 34 16.85 -14.95 5.02
CA LYS A 34 17.43 -15.78 3.97
C LYS A 34 16.33 -16.23 3.00
N LEU A 35 16.38 -15.70 1.78
CA LEU A 35 15.47 -16.04 0.71
C LEU A 35 16.15 -16.92 -0.35
N THR A 36 15.36 -17.79 -0.98
CA THR A 36 15.80 -18.54 -2.16
C THR A 36 15.93 -17.63 -3.38
N LYS A 37 16.71 -18.08 -4.36
CA LYS A 37 16.93 -17.34 -5.63
C LYS A 37 15.62 -17.09 -6.39
N GLU A 38 14.67 -18.01 -6.28
CA GLU A 38 13.34 -17.89 -6.90
C GLU A 38 12.55 -16.75 -6.25
N LYS A 39 12.50 -16.71 -4.92
CA LYS A 39 11.82 -15.63 -4.19
C LYS A 39 12.47 -14.26 -4.41
N VAL A 40 13.80 -14.20 -4.44
CA VAL A 40 14.53 -12.97 -4.78
C VAL A 40 14.14 -12.47 -6.18
N LYS A 41 14.01 -13.36 -7.16
CA LYS A 41 13.55 -13.01 -8.51
C LYS A 41 12.11 -12.50 -8.51
N GLU A 42 11.19 -13.19 -7.82
CA GLU A 42 9.78 -12.76 -7.70
C GLU A 42 9.62 -11.37 -7.07
N LEU A 43 10.38 -11.10 -6.01
CA LEU A 43 10.38 -9.79 -5.34
C LEU A 43 10.93 -8.70 -6.25
N SER A 44 12.05 -8.97 -6.93
CA SER A 44 12.66 -8.02 -7.87
C SER A 44 11.71 -7.69 -9.03
N LEU A 45 11.03 -8.71 -9.58
CA LEU A 45 9.99 -8.55 -10.61
C LEU A 45 8.85 -7.66 -10.12
N SER A 46 8.33 -7.93 -8.92
CA SER A 46 7.22 -7.18 -8.34
C SER A 46 7.59 -5.72 -8.11
N VAL A 47 8.77 -5.44 -7.56
CA VAL A 47 9.29 -4.09 -7.33
C VAL A 47 9.44 -3.31 -8.65
N MET A 48 9.99 -3.93 -9.70
CA MET A 48 10.09 -3.32 -11.03
C MET A 48 8.71 -3.07 -11.67
N GLN A 49 7.77 -4.00 -11.55
CA GLN A 49 6.40 -3.83 -12.05
C GLN A 49 5.69 -2.65 -11.38
N PHE A 50 5.79 -2.52 -10.05
CA PHE A 50 5.21 -1.39 -9.33
C PHE A 50 5.77 -0.05 -9.81
N LEU A 51 7.09 0.05 -10.02
CA LEU A 51 7.70 1.27 -10.56
C LEU A 51 7.20 1.58 -11.97
N ARG A 52 7.18 0.60 -12.88
CA ARG A 52 6.73 0.80 -14.27
C ARG A 52 5.27 1.27 -14.31
N MET A 53 4.39 0.63 -13.56
CA MET A 53 2.99 1.02 -13.45
C MET A 53 2.85 2.44 -12.89
N TYR A 54 3.62 2.77 -11.86
CA TYR A 54 3.59 4.09 -11.24
C TYR A 54 4.15 5.18 -12.16
N ASN A 55 5.27 4.94 -12.86
CA ASN A 55 5.81 5.86 -13.86
C ASN A 55 4.86 6.04 -15.06
N ALA A 56 4.21 4.98 -15.53
CA ALA A 56 3.20 5.10 -16.59
C ALA A 56 2.05 6.01 -16.17
N MET A 57 1.60 5.88 -14.93
CA MET A 57 0.60 6.78 -14.33
C MET A 57 1.13 8.21 -14.23
N LEU A 58 2.35 8.43 -13.72
CA LEU A 58 2.93 9.77 -13.59
C LEU A 58 3.11 10.48 -14.94
N ARG A 59 3.49 9.76 -15.99
CA ARG A 59 3.58 10.33 -17.35
C ARG A 59 2.24 10.89 -17.82
N ASP A 60 1.14 10.22 -17.49
CA ASP A 60 -0.21 10.66 -17.88
C ASP A 60 -0.72 11.84 -17.03
N TYR A 61 -0.49 11.79 -15.71
CA TYR A 61 -1.02 12.78 -14.77
C TYR A 61 -0.15 14.02 -14.60
N THR A 62 1.17 13.89 -14.72
CA THR A 62 2.15 14.94 -14.40
C THR A 62 3.18 15.21 -15.51
N GLY A 63 3.20 14.42 -16.59
CA GLY A 63 4.24 14.52 -17.61
C GLY A 63 5.64 14.19 -17.10
N SER A 64 5.74 13.47 -15.97
CA SER A 64 6.99 13.25 -15.24
C SER A 64 7.20 11.78 -14.88
N GLU A 65 8.40 11.46 -14.42
CA GLU A 65 8.76 10.15 -13.86
C GLU A 65 9.36 10.31 -12.45
N VAL A 66 9.35 9.23 -11.67
CA VAL A 66 9.99 9.24 -10.36
C VAL A 66 11.49 9.53 -10.51
N PHE A 67 11.95 10.55 -9.81
CA PHE A 67 13.37 10.78 -9.58
C PHE A 67 13.83 10.09 -8.30
N SER A 68 13.08 10.28 -7.20
CA SER A 68 13.29 9.58 -5.93
C SER A 68 12.08 9.74 -5.01
N ILE A 69 11.87 8.79 -4.09
CA ILE A 69 10.88 8.89 -3.01
C ILE A 69 11.56 8.55 -1.69
N GLU A 70 11.35 9.38 -0.66
CA GLU A 70 11.72 9.06 0.72
C GLU A 70 10.45 8.92 1.57
N PHE A 71 10.38 7.87 2.36
CA PHE A 71 9.32 7.60 3.33
C PHE A 71 9.92 7.56 4.74
N GLU A 72 9.24 8.17 5.70
CA GLU A 72 9.42 7.91 7.12
C GLU A 72 8.67 6.63 7.50
N LEU A 73 9.28 5.79 8.33
CA LEU A 73 8.66 4.57 8.83
C LEU A 73 8.15 4.81 10.25
N HIS A 74 6.83 4.81 10.39
CA HIS A 74 6.17 5.02 11.67
C HIS A 74 5.78 3.68 12.29
N ASP A 75 6.09 3.49 13.58
CA ASP A 75 5.77 2.28 14.34
C ASP A 75 4.39 2.39 15.01
N ILE A 76 3.58 1.34 14.91
CA ILE A 76 2.28 1.23 15.58
C ILE A 76 2.41 1.03 17.10
N GLU A 77 3.55 0.52 17.60
CA GLU A 77 3.75 0.12 19.01
C GLU A 77 4.50 1.14 19.88
N ALA A 78 4.43 2.44 19.55
CA ALA A 78 5.17 3.50 20.25
C ALA A 78 5.05 3.41 21.80
N GLY A 79 6.03 2.75 22.44
CA GLY A 79 6.03 2.53 23.89
C GLY A 79 6.65 1.24 24.43
N SER A 80 6.92 0.17 23.66
CA SER A 80 7.46 -1.08 24.23
C SER A 80 8.58 -1.78 23.42
N GLU A 81 9.78 -1.76 24.01
CA GLU A 81 10.92 -2.70 23.91
C GLU A 81 11.82 -2.78 22.65
N ILE A 82 13.12 -2.47 22.86
CA ILE A 82 14.37 -3.13 22.40
C ILE A 82 14.63 -3.34 20.88
N LYS A 83 13.62 -3.41 20.01
CA LYS A 83 13.81 -3.64 18.57
C LYS A 83 14.30 -2.37 17.87
N ILE A 84 15.31 -2.56 17.02
CA ILE A 84 15.94 -1.49 16.28
C ILE A 84 15.32 -1.49 14.87
N TYR A 85 14.36 -0.60 14.63
CA TYR A 85 13.74 -0.45 13.32
C TYR A 85 14.45 0.59 12.46
N PRO A 86 14.44 0.42 11.12
CA PRO A 86 14.75 1.51 10.20
C PRO A 86 13.78 2.67 10.42
N LYS A 87 14.27 3.89 10.28
CA LYS A 87 13.44 5.11 10.38
C LYS A 87 12.96 5.60 9.02
N SER A 88 13.57 5.14 7.93
CA SER A 88 13.14 5.53 6.60
C SER A 88 13.35 4.45 5.56
N MET A 89 12.61 4.61 4.48
CA MET A 89 12.66 3.81 3.26
C MET A 89 12.84 4.75 2.08
N ILE A 90 13.78 4.44 1.19
CA ILE A 90 14.08 5.25 0.01
C ILE A 90 13.91 4.40 -1.24
N LEU A 91 13.23 4.96 -2.24
CA LEU A 91 13.12 4.42 -3.59
C LEU A 91 13.88 5.32 -4.57
N ILE A 92 14.85 4.75 -5.28
CA ILE A 92 15.65 5.48 -6.28
C ILE A 92 15.70 4.65 -7.56
N PRO A 93 15.09 5.10 -8.65
CA PRO A 93 15.29 4.51 -9.97
C PRO A 93 16.62 4.96 -10.57
N GLY A 94 17.24 4.06 -11.33
CA GLY A 94 18.33 4.35 -12.25
C GLY A 94 17.91 4.04 -13.68
N GLN A 95 18.48 4.76 -14.64
CA GLN A 95 18.21 4.52 -16.06
C GLN A 95 19.46 4.81 -16.89
N TYR A 96 19.72 3.94 -17.86
CA TYR A 96 20.71 4.18 -18.89
C TYR A 96 20.25 3.57 -20.21
N LYS A 97 20.04 4.41 -21.25
CA LYS A 97 19.38 4.00 -22.50
C LYS A 97 18.03 3.31 -22.19
N ASP A 98 17.85 2.07 -22.66
CA ASP A 98 16.65 1.26 -22.45
C ASP A 98 16.73 0.38 -21.19
N CYS A 99 17.85 0.42 -20.45
CA CYS A 99 18.02 -0.31 -19.21
C CYS A 99 17.43 0.46 -18.04
N GLU A 100 16.68 -0.25 -17.19
CA GLU A 100 16.08 0.30 -15.97
C GLU A 100 16.63 -0.44 -14.75
N SER A 101 17.00 0.31 -13.72
CA SER A 101 17.32 -0.24 -12.41
C SER A 101 16.52 0.44 -11.32
N LEU A 102 16.39 -0.25 -10.19
CA LEU A 102 15.64 0.26 -9.05
C LEU A 102 16.29 -0.18 -7.76
N LEU A 103 16.50 0.79 -6.88
CA LEU A 103 16.95 0.59 -5.53
C LEU A 103 15.82 0.92 -4.56
N LEU A 104 15.48 -0.04 -3.70
CA LEU A 104 14.69 0.18 -2.51
C LEU A 104 15.58 -0.10 -1.29
N ALA A 105 15.80 0.91 -0.45
CA ALA A 105 16.70 0.81 0.70
C ALA A 105 16.00 1.25 1.99
N LEU A 106 16.21 0.51 3.08
CA LEU A 106 15.84 0.88 4.44
C LEU A 106 17.08 1.39 5.18
N LYS A 107 16.93 2.47 5.96
CA LYS A 107 18.06 3.08 6.69
C LYS A 107 17.63 3.59 8.09
N PRO A 108 18.58 3.80 9.02
CA PRO A 108 18.29 4.20 10.40
C PRO A 108 17.94 5.69 10.59
N GLU A 109 18.12 6.54 9.58
CA GLU A 109 17.95 8.00 9.69
C GLU A 109 17.07 8.57 8.57
N THR A 110 16.51 9.77 8.73
CA THR A 110 15.66 10.46 7.73
C THR A 110 16.36 11.73 7.21
N GLY A 111 16.18 12.08 5.93
CA GLY A 111 16.48 13.42 5.40
C GLY A 111 17.95 13.77 5.16
N ILE A 112 18.88 12.82 5.32
CA ILE A 112 20.33 13.07 5.19
C ILE A 112 20.87 12.74 3.78
N LEU A 113 20.08 12.09 2.92
CA LEU A 113 20.55 11.60 1.62
C LEU A 113 20.68 12.72 0.56
N ASN A 114 21.78 12.69 -0.20
CA ASN A 114 21.92 13.38 -1.48
C ASN A 114 21.36 12.49 -2.60
N THR A 115 20.09 12.73 -2.96
CA THR A 115 19.35 11.95 -3.96
C THR A 115 19.97 11.98 -5.35
N HIS A 116 20.60 13.09 -5.75
CA HIS A 116 21.27 13.23 -7.05
C HIS A 116 22.49 12.32 -7.11
N LYS A 117 23.36 12.39 -6.10
CA LYS A 117 24.56 11.53 -6.03
C LYS A 117 24.20 10.04 -6.05
N SER A 118 23.20 9.64 -5.27
CA SER A 118 22.76 8.23 -5.25
C SER A 118 22.16 7.79 -6.59
N ARG A 119 21.50 8.69 -7.33
CA ARG A 119 20.96 8.38 -8.65
C ARG A 119 22.05 8.28 -9.71
N ASP A 120 23.06 9.14 -9.66
CA ASP A 120 24.22 9.05 -10.55
C ASP A 120 24.92 7.70 -10.40
N GLU A 121 25.13 7.23 -9.16
CA GLU A 121 25.74 5.92 -8.91
C GLU A 121 24.88 4.74 -9.41
N LEU A 122 23.54 4.87 -9.39
CA LEU A 122 22.64 3.86 -9.98
C LEU A 122 22.63 3.91 -11.50
N ASN A 123 22.73 5.10 -12.10
CA ASN A 123 22.89 5.23 -13.55
C ASN A 123 24.21 4.62 -14.01
N ASP A 124 25.29 4.82 -13.26
CA ASP A 124 26.59 4.17 -13.51
C ASP A 124 26.48 2.65 -13.46
N ILE A 125 25.78 2.09 -12.46
CA ILE A 125 25.51 0.65 -12.38
C ILE A 125 24.67 0.18 -13.58
N SER A 126 23.69 0.97 -14.01
CA SER A 126 22.87 0.66 -15.19
C SER A 126 23.71 0.64 -16.47
N SER A 127 24.66 1.57 -16.60
CA SER A 127 25.64 1.58 -17.70
C SER A 127 26.54 0.34 -17.66
N LEU A 128 27.06 -0.03 -16.49
CA LEU A 128 27.88 -1.23 -16.34
C LEU A 128 27.10 -2.51 -16.67
N PHE A 129 25.82 -2.57 -16.33
CA PHE A 129 24.96 -3.69 -16.71
C PHE A 129 24.76 -3.78 -18.22
N TYR A 130 24.56 -2.64 -18.88
CA TYR A 130 24.47 -2.60 -20.34
C TYR A 130 25.74 -3.13 -21.01
N GLU A 131 26.93 -2.80 -20.49
CA GLU A 131 28.20 -3.37 -20.97
C GLU A 131 28.29 -4.89 -20.76
N VAL A 132 27.81 -5.39 -19.60
CA VAL A 132 27.73 -6.82 -19.33
C VAL A 132 26.78 -7.51 -20.30
N GLU A 133 25.68 -6.87 -20.66
CA GLU A 133 24.69 -7.38 -21.61
C GLU A 133 25.25 -7.45 -23.03
N GLU A 134 25.93 -6.41 -23.50
CA GLU A 134 26.67 -6.45 -24.78
C GLU A 134 27.68 -7.60 -24.82
N PHE A 135 28.37 -7.87 -23.69
CA PHE A 135 29.31 -8.97 -23.60
C PHE A 135 28.63 -10.36 -23.53
N ALA A 136 27.47 -10.46 -22.87
CA ALA A 136 26.71 -11.69 -22.69
C ALA A 136 25.92 -12.09 -23.95
N ASN A 137 25.72 -11.17 -24.89
CA ASN A 137 25.04 -11.39 -26.18
C ASN A 137 25.89 -12.15 -27.22
N ARG A 138 26.64 -13.16 -26.76
CA ARG A 138 27.38 -14.10 -27.61
C ARG A 138 26.48 -15.28 -28.00
N PRO A 139 26.58 -15.79 -29.24
CA PRO A 139 25.77 -16.92 -29.71
C PRO A 139 26.02 -18.22 -28.91
N ASP A 140 27.15 -18.31 -28.21
CA ASP A 140 27.55 -19.49 -27.42
C ASP A 140 26.86 -19.57 -26.04
N LEU A 141 26.16 -18.51 -25.61
CA LEU A 141 25.52 -18.43 -24.31
C LEU A 141 24.00 -18.52 -24.47
N ASP A 142 23.41 -19.60 -23.97
CA ASP A 142 21.96 -19.76 -23.93
C ASP A 142 21.31 -18.82 -22.91
N ASN A 143 19.98 -18.68 -22.95
CA ASN A 143 19.24 -17.78 -22.08
C ASN A 143 19.45 -18.10 -20.59
N HIS A 144 19.63 -19.37 -20.24
CA HIS A 144 19.90 -19.78 -18.87
C HIS A 144 21.29 -19.32 -18.40
N GLY A 145 22.31 -19.48 -19.25
CA GLY A 145 23.66 -18.97 -19.03
C GLY A 145 23.69 -17.45 -18.88
N LYS A 146 22.97 -16.71 -19.75
CA LYS A 146 22.80 -15.25 -19.64
C LYS A 146 22.22 -14.85 -18.28
N GLU A 147 21.13 -15.48 -17.86
CA GLU A 147 20.49 -15.19 -16.58
C GLU A 147 21.43 -15.45 -15.39
N LEU A 148 22.23 -16.52 -15.44
CA LEU A 148 23.22 -16.83 -14.41
C LEU A 148 24.33 -15.77 -14.32
N VAL A 149 24.79 -15.25 -15.46
CA VAL A 149 25.77 -14.14 -15.51
C VAL A 149 25.17 -12.89 -14.89
N PHE A 150 23.99 -12.48 -15.33
CA PHE A 150 23.31 -11.29 -14.80
C PHE A 150 23.02 -11.39 -13.31
N LYS A 151 22.60 -12.54 -12.80
CA LYS A 151 22.41 -12.77 -11.36
C LYS A 151 23.70 -12.57 -10.56
N LYS A 152 24.85 -13.03 -11.08
CA LYS A 152 26.14 -12.81 -10.41
C LYS A 152 26.51 -11.34 -10.35
N PHE A 153 26.26 -10.58 -11.42
CA PHE A 153 26.51 -9.15 -11.44
C PHE A 153 25.53 -8.37 -10.55
N ALA A 154 24.23 -8.71 -10.58
CA ALA A 154 23.25 -8.16 -9.66
C ALA A 154 23.69 -8.30 -8.21
N SER A 155 24.11 -9.50 -7.79
CA SER A 155 24.58 -9.68 -6.41
C SER A 155 25.84 -8.88 -6.06
N ARG A 156 26.76 -8.70 -7.03
CA ARG A 156 27.95 -7.86 -6.81
C ARG A 156 27.60 -6.39 -6.68
N PHE A 157 26.72 -5.87 -7.55
CA PHE A 157 26.29 -4.49 -7.51
C PHE A 157 25.45 -4.17 -6.28
N SER A 158 24.55 -5.08 -5.87
CA SER A 158 23.79 -4.94 -4.62
C SER A 158 24.71 -4.86 -3.41
N LYS A 159 25.78 -5.66 -3.34
CA LYS A 159 26.78 -5.58 -2.26
C LYS A 159 27.56 -4.28 -2.27
N LYS A 160 27.90 -3.75 -3.46
CA LYS A 160 28.53 -2.43 -3.60
C LYS A 160 27.60 -1.34 -3.05
N LEU A 161 26.36 -1.27 -3.55
CA LEU A 161 25.35 -0.30 -3.11
C LEU A 161 25.07 -0.38 -1.61
N PHE A 162 25.01 -1.60 -1.06
CA PHE A 162 24.84 -1.81 0.38
C PHE A 162 26.04 -1.28 1.18
N GLY A 163 27.27 -1.50 0.69
CA GLY A 163 28.47 -0.93 1.27
C GLY A 163 28.48 0.60 1.23
N ASP A 164 28.10 1.19 0.09
CA ASP A 164 28.04 2.64 -0.09
C ASP A 164 26.98 3.30 0.82
N LEU A 165 25.86 2.60 1.06
CA LEU A 165 24.82 2.99 2.01
C LEU A 165 25.31 2.94 3.47
N ILE A 166 26.02 1.87 3.87
CA ILE A 166 26.57 1.73 5.23
C ILE A 166 27.68 2.73 5.50
N GLU A 167 28.49 3.03 4.49
CA GLU A 167 29.59 4.01 4.58
C GLU A 167 29.10 5.45 4.46
N ASP A 168 27.78 5.69 4.42
CA ASP A 168 27.15 7.00 4.35
C ASP A 168 27.64 7.83 3.15
N LYS A 169 28.08 7.18 2.06
CA LYS A 169 28.66 7.89 0.91
C LYS A 169 27.67 8.81 0.23
N TRP A 170 26.39 8.51 0.31
CA TRP A 170 25.32 9.32 -0.25
C TRP A 170 24.86 10.44 0.67
N ASN A 171 25.37 10.55 1.89
CA ASN A 171 24.91 11.57 2.82
C ASN A 171 25.37 12.97 2.39
N LYS A 172 24.51 13.97 2.62
CA LYS A 172 24.85 15.38 2.43
C LYS A 172 26.00 15.73 3.37
N LYS A 173 27.05 16.36 2.85
CA LYS A 173 28.16 16.85 3.69
C LYS A 173 27.64 17.98 4.55
N LEU A 174 27.73 17.84 5.87
CA LEU A 174 27.17 18.79 6.84
C LEU A 174 27.86 20.17 6.85
N ILE A 175 28.99 20.37 6.16
CA ILE A 175 29.80 21.61 6.27
C ILE A 175 30.42 22.01 4.92
N GLY A 176 30.13 23.24 4.47
CA GLY A 176 31.09 24.10 3.76
C GLY A 176 31.14 24.11 2.23
N LEU A 177 30.45 23.22 1.52
CA LEU A 177 30.46 23.18 0.04
C LEU A 177 29.10 22.71 -0.49
N ASN A 178 28.07 23.56 -0.42
CA ASN A 178 26.79 23.25 -1.06
C ASN A 178 26.69 24.03 -2.36
N VAL A 179 26.98 23.36 -3.48
CA VAL A 179 26.23 23.66 -4.70
C VAL A 179 24.78 23.31 -4.36
N SER A 180 23.91 24.31 -4.21
CA SER A 180 22.49 24.08 -3.95
C SER A 180 21.93 23.15 -5.01
N LEU A 181 21.32 22.04 -4.60
CA LEU A 181 20.76 21.05 -5.52
C LEU A 181 19.42 21.57 -6.06
N PRO A 182 19.05 21.28 -7.33
CA PRO A 182 17.83 21.80 -7.95
C PRO A 182 16.54 21.36 -7.26
N THR A 183 16.61 20.40 -6.33
CA THR A 183 15.49 19.87 -5.56
C THR A 183 15.51 20.32 -4.09
N GLU A 184 16.40 21.25 -3.73
CA GLU A 184 16.49 21.84 -2.39
C GLU A 184 15.62 23.08 -2.26
N LYS A 185 15.14 23.32 -1.04
CA LYS A 185 14.13 24.34 -0.72
C LYS A 185 14.53 25.75 -1.19
N GLU A 186 15.82 26.05 -1.23
CA GLU A 186 16.34 27.35 -1.71
C GLU A 186 16.11 27.59 -3.20
N LEU A 187 16.06 26.52 -4.02
CA LEU A 187 15.86 26.59 -5.48
C LEU A 187 14.44 26.23 -5.91
N LEU A 188 13.55 25.98 -4.95
CA LEU A 188 12.17 25.58 -5.20
C LEU A 188 11.18 26.71 -4.90
N ASN A 189 10.19 26.88 -5.76
CA ASN A 189 9.04 27.75 -5.51
C ASN A 189 7.79 26.91 -5.29
N THR A 190 7.17 27.05 -4.12
CA THR A 190 5.89 26.41 -3.81
C THR A 190 4.76 27.15 -4.52
N TYR A 191 3.99 26.44 -5.32
CA TYR A 191 2.85 27.01 -6.06
C TYR A 191 1.50 26.40 -5.65
N GLU A 192 1.53 25.31 -4.86
CA GLU A 192 0.33 24.61 -4.40
C GLU A 192 0.51 24.02 -2.99
N THR A 193 -0.58 23.93 -2.25
CA THR A 193 -0.66 23.31 -0.93
C THR A 193 -1.97 22.54 -0.80
N ILE A 194 -1.86 21.27 -0.40
CA ILE A 194 -3.00 20.39 -0.10
C ILE A 194 -3.03 20.14 1.40
N LYS A 195 -4.18 20.33 2.05
CA LYS A 195 -4.40 20.00 3.46
C LYS A 195 -5.51 18.97 3.57
N SER A 196 -5.35 17.96 4.41
CA SER A 196 -6.36 16.92 4.56
C SER A 196 -6.25 16.21 5.91
N ASN A 197 -7.21 15.34 6.18
CA ASN A 197 -7.13 14.38 7.27
C ASN A 197 -6.70 13.01 6.72
N VAL A 198 -6.05 12.20 7.55
CA VAL A 198 -5.66 10.82 7.22
C VAL A 198 -6.25 9.83 8.19
N GLU A 199 -6.65 8.68 7.66
CA GLU A 199 -7.08 7.51 8.42
C GLU A 199 -6.20 6.32 8.01
N ILE A 200 -5.74 5.55 9.00
CA ILE A 200 -4.97 4.33 8.77
C ILE A 200 -5.87 3.11 9.02
N LEU A 201 -5.94 2.22 8.04
CA LEU A 201 -6.67 0.95 8.11
C LEU A 201 -5.71 -0.19 8.48
N TRP A 202 -5.58 -0.44 9.77
CA TRP A 202 -4.75 -1.47 10.40
C TRP A 202 -5.31 -2.89 10.28
N TYR A 203 -6.61 -3.06 10.03
CA TYR A 203 -7.20 -4.39 9.85
C TYR A 203 -6.95 -5.00 8.46
N LYS A 204 -6.42 -4.21 7.52
CA LYS A 204 -6.09 -4.65 6.17
C LYS A 204 -4.65 -5.16 6.10
N SER A 205 -4.40 -6.08 5.16
CA SER A 205 -3.06 -6.54 4.81
C SER A 205 -2.87 -6.39 3.30
N PRO A 206 -1.96 -5.51 2.81
CA PRO A 206 -1.16 -4.56 3.59
C PRO A 206 -2.02 -3.45 4.23
N TYR A 207 -1.47 -2.75 5.23
CA TYR A 207 -2.11 -1.56 5.81
C TYR A 207 -2.34 -0.49 4.74
N GLU A 208 -3.42 0.28 4.87
CA GLU A 208 -3.76 1.37 3.95
C GLU A 208 -3.83 2.71 4.67
N ILE A 209 -3.33 3.77 4.03
CA ILE A 209 -3.52 5.17 4.46
C ILE A 209 -4.54 5.80 3.51
N LYS A 210 -5.64 6.29 4.05
CA LYS A 210 -6.69 7.01 3.32
C LYS A 210 -6.63 8.50 3.62
N ILE A 211 -6.86 9.30 2.59
CA ILE A 211 -7.00 10.75 2.66
C ILE A 211 -8.49 11.08 2.73
N LEU A 212 -8.86 11.99 3.62
CA LEU A 212 -10.24 12.36 3.91
C LEU A 212 -10.42 13.87 3.72
N ASN A 213 -11.35 14.25 2.85
CA ASN A 213 -11.76 15.64 2.61
C ASN A 213 -10.56 16.57 2.28
N PRO A 214 -9.83 16.32 1.19
CA PRO A 214 -8.71 17.17 0.81
C PRO A 214 -9.17 18.60 0.50
N GLN A 215 -8.43 19.58 1.01
CA GLN A 215 -8.61 21.00 0.79
C GLN A 215 -7.41 21.54 0.01
N PHE A 216 -7.70 22.12 -1.15
CA PHE A 216 -6.71 22.62 -2.08
C PHE A 216 -6.55 24.13 -1.93
N SER A 217 -5.30 24.62 -1.87
CA SER A 217 -5.04 26.03 -2.16
C SER A 217 -5.03 26.20 -3.69
N ARG A 218 -5.72 27.22 -4.20
CA ARG A 218 -5.68 27.53 -5.63
C ARG A 218 -4.25 27.68 -6.13
N LEU A 219 -3.96 27.10 -7.28
CA LEU A 219 -2.70 27.23 -7.98
C LEU A 219 -2.41 28.71 -8.23
N SER A 220 -1.35 29.19 -7.58
CA SER A 220 -0.88 30.56 -7.71
C SER A 220 0.54 30.49 -8.27
N PRO A 221 0.74 30.67 -9.59
CA PRO A 221 2.08 30.65 -10.14
C PRO A 221 2.87 31.78 -9.45
N PRO A 222 4.08 31.51 -8.94
CA PRO A 222 4.89 32.50 -8.23
C PRO A 222 5.55 33.52 -9.18
N PHE A 223 5.01 33.64 -10.40
CA PHE A 223 5.53 34.39 -11.53
C PHE A 223 4.49 35.36 -12.06
N GLU A 224 4.94 36.39 -12.80
CA GLU A 224 4.07 37.39 -13.41
C GLU A 224 4.08 37.27 -14.95
N SER A 225 2.97 37.71 -15.58
CA SER A 225 2.86 37.85 -17.04
C SER A 225 3.12 36.55 -17.81
N GLN A 226 3.85 36.59 -18.94
CA GLN A 226 4.12 35.43 -19.79
C GLN A 226 4.77 34.26 -19.03
N ALA A 227 5.64 34.54 -18.04
CA ALA A 227 6.28 33.49 -17.26
C ALA A 227 5.27 32.68 -16.42
N ALA A 228 4.17 33.31 -15.99
CA ALA A 228 3.07 32.62 -15.31
C ALA A 228 2.32 31.68 -16.28
N ILE A 229 2.08 32.13 -17.51
CA ILE A 229 1.44 31.31 -18.56
C ILE A 229 2.32 30.13 -18.94
N ASP A 230 3.61 30.35 -19.10
CA ASP A 230 4.56 29.28 -19.43
C ASP A 230 4.71 28.30 -18.26
N HIS A 231 4.70 28.78 -17.01
CA HIS A 231 4.68 27.91 -15.84
C HIS A 231 3.43 27.01 -15.80
N LEU A 232 2.23 27.54 -16.10
CA LEU A 232 0.99 26.76 -16.15
C LEU A 232 1.05 25.59 -17.15
N LYS A 233 1.82 25.72 -18.23
CA LYS A 233 2.00 24.63 -19.21
C LYS A 233 2.74 23.43 -18.61
N PHE A 234 3.52 23.62 -17.56
CA PHE A 234 4.30 22.56 -16.91
C PHE A 234 3.89 22.25 -15.46
N SER A 235 3.08 23.10 -14.82
CA SER A 235 2.61 22.88 -13.45
C SER A 235 1.68 21.67 -13.33
N ILE A 236 1.72 21.01 -12.16
CA ILE A 236 0.78 19.94 -11.80
C ILE A 236 -0.47 20.59 -11.19
N SER A 237 -1.66 20.21 -11.65
CA SER A 237 -2.94 20.68 -11.13
C SER A 237 -3.31 20.02 -9.80
N GLU A 238 -4.20 20.65 -9.03
CA GLU A 238 -4.52 20.19 -7.67
C GLU A 238 -5.11 18.76 -7.64
N PRO A 239 -6.05 18.38 -8.52
CA PRO A 239 -6.58 17.02 -8.53
C PRO A 239 -5.57 15.98 -9.01
N SER A 240 -4.66 16.35 -9.92
CA SER A 240 -3.56 15.47 -10.34
C SER A 240 -2.58 15.26 -9.20
N ALA A 241 -2.24 16.33 -8.47
CA ALA A 241 -1.40 16.25 -7.28
C ALA A 241 -2.04 15.34 -6.21
N ASN A 242 -3.34 15.47 -5.92
CA ASN A 242 -4.04 14.59 -4.99
C ASN A 242 -3.98 13.12 -5.43
N PHE A 243 -4.23 12.85 -6.72
CA PHE A 243 -4.17 11.49 -7.26
C PHE A 243 -2.77 10.88 -7.14
N VAL A 244 -1.71 11.67 -7.41
CA VAL A 244 -0.33 11.25 -7.22
C VAL A 244 -0.05 10.92 -5.76
N ILE A 245 -0.49 11.78 -4.83
CA ILE A 245 -0.33 11.58 -3.40
C ILE A 245 -0.98 10.27 -2.93
N GLU A 246 -2.23 10.00 -3.28
CA GLU A 246 -2.94 8.77 -2.90
C GLU A 246 -2.22 7.51 -3.42
N ASN A 247 -1.74 7.54 -4.66
CA ASN A 247 -1.00 6.43 -5.24
C ASN A 247 0.41 6.29 -4.65
N THR A 248 1.02 7.38 -4.18
CA THR A 248 2.31 7.34 -3.46
C THR A 248 2.17 6.64 -2.11
N LEU A 249 1.08 6.90 -1.38
CA LEU A 249 0.77 6.21 -0.11
C LEU A 249 0.60 4.71 -0.34
N LYS A 250 -0.18 4.31 -1.36
CA LYS A 250 -0.36 2.90 -1.75
C LYS A 250 0.94 2.24 -2.20
N LEU A 251 1.77 2.97 -2.97
CA LEU A 251 3.08 2.48 -3.38
C LEU A 251 3.97 2.21 -2.16
N GLY A 252 4.02 3.15 -1.22
CA GLY A 252 4.78 2.98 0.03
C GLY A 252 4.38 1.71 0.78
N THR A 253 3.08 1.50 1.03
CA THR A 253 2.59 0.33 1.78
C THR A 253 2.86 -0.99 1.06
N ASN A 254 2.80 -0.99 -0.28
CA ASN A 254 3.20 -2.16 -1.07
C ASN A 254 4.71 -2.43 -1.00
N LEU A 255 5.55 -1.39 -1.10
CA LEU A 255 7.01 -1.50 -1.05
C LEU A 255 7.51 -2.00 0.31
N ILE A 256 6.97 -1.49 1.43
CA ILE A 256 7.35 -2.00 2.76
C ILE A 256 6.93 -3.46 2.94
N ASN A 257 5.78 -3.88 2.37
CA ASN A 257 5.34 -5.26 2.43
C ASN A 257 6.28 -6.18 1.64
N LEU A 258 6.78 -5.74 0.49
CA LEU A 258 7.81 -6.46 -0.27
C LEU A 258 9.15 -6.52 0.49
N ALA A 259 9.59 -5.41 1.06
CA ALA A 259 10.78 -5.36 1.90
C ALA A 259 10.66 -6.30 3.11
N ASN A 260 9.46 -6.40 3.68
CA ASN A 260 9.12 -7.34 4.74
C ASN A 260 9.22 -8.80 4.34
N THR A 261 8.77 -9.16 3.13
CA THR A 261 9.00 -10.51 2.61
C THR A 261 10.50 -10.82 2.53
N GLY A 262 11.33 -9.81 2.21
CA GLY A 262 12.79 -9.85 2.29
C GLY A 262 13.39 -10.20 3.65
N THR A 263 12.60 -10.13 4.73
CA THR A 263 13.05 -10.42 6.11
C THR A 263 12.70 -11.82 6.59
N ILE A 264 11.87 -12.55 5.85
CA ILE A 264 11.48 -13.91 6.23
C ILE A 264 12.66 -14.84 5.92
N ASP A 265 12.99 -15.72 6.87
CA ASP A 265 13.82 -16.88 6.58
C ASP A 265 12.91 -18.03 6.12
N GLU A 266 13.10 -18.48 4.88
CA GLU A 266 12.25 -19.52 4.28
C GLU A 266 12.34 -20.86 5.04
N SER A 267 13.52 -21.22 5.54
CA SER A 267 13.66 -22.41 6.40
C SER A 267 12.88 -22.26 7.69
N GLN A 268 12.85 -21.05 8.27
CA GLN A 268 12.03 -20.79 9.45
C GLN A 268 10.54 -20.92 9.16
N ASP A 269 10.05 -20.39 8.04
CA ASP A 269 8.65 -20.50 7.62
C ASP A 269 8.23 -21.96 7.37
N GLU A 270 9.09 -22.77 6.73
CA GLU A 270 8.86 -24.21 6.56
C GLU A 270 8.79 -24.94 7.92
N ILE A 271 9.67 -24.60 8.87
CA ILE A 271 9.64 -25.17 10.23
C ILE A 271 8.34 -24.76 10.96
N VAL A 272 7.89 -23.51 10.81
CA VAL A 272 6.62 -23.02 11.38
C VAL A 272 5.45 -23.86 10.84
N SER A 273 5.38 -24.02 9.52
CA SER A 273 4.34 -24.84 8.87
C SER A 273 4.37 -26.28 9.35
N PHE A 274 5.56 -26.89 9.45
CA PHE A 274 5.73 -28.24 9.99
C PHE A 274 5.20 -28.36 11.43
N ILE A 275 5.58 -27.45 12.32
CA ILE A 275 5.16 -27.50 13.73
C ILE A 275 3.65 -27.30 13.86
N ILE A 276 3.04 -26.37 13.09
CA ILE A 276 1.60 -26.18 13.10
C ILE A 276 0.86 -27.43 12.64
N ASN A 277 1.30 -28.07 11.55
CA ASN A 277 0.72 -29.33 11.07
C ASN A 277 0.81 -30.45 12.13
N GLN A 278 1.92 -30.51 12.88
CA GLN A 278 2.05 -31.46 13.99
C GLN A 278 1.09 -31.15 15.14
N ILE A 279 0.89 -29.88 15.48
CA ILE A 279 -0.09 -29.45 16.50
C ILE A 279 -1.50 -29.84 16.04
N GLU A 280 -1.89 -29.45 14.83
CA GLU A 280 -3.21 -29.74 14.25
C GLU A 280 -3.49 -31.24 14.23
N SER A 281 -2.54 -32.06 13.75
CA SER A 281 -2.72 -33.52 13.71
C SER A 281 -2.99 -34.14 15.09
N LYS A 282 -2.40 -33.59 16.16
CA LYS A 282 -2.59 -34.08 17.54
C LYS A 282 -3.90 -33.59 18.16
N ILE A 283 -4.37 -32.41 17.80
CA ILE A 283 -5.62 -31.85 18.33
C ILE A 283 -6.86 -32.25 17.51
N ASN A 284 -6.70 -32.68 16.26
CA ASN A 284 -7.80 -33.07 15.37
C ASN A 284 -8.67 -34.22 15.93
N ASN A 285 -8.11 -35.04 16.82
CA ASN A 285 -8.86 -36.13 17.45
C ASN A 285 -9.73 -35.67 18.63
N ILE A 286 -9.66 -34.39 19.02
CA ILE A 286 -10.38 -33.84 20.17
C ILE A 286 -11.66 -33.16 19.70
N ASN A 287 -12.77 -33.91 19.74
CA ASN A 287 -14.08 -33.42 19.27
C ASN A 287 -14.92 -32.75 20.37
N VAL A 288 -14.40 -32.64 21.60
CA VAL A 288 -15.11 -32.04 22.73
C VAL A 288 -14.78 -30.55 22.83
N PRO A 289 -15.78 -29.68 23.06
CA PRO A 289 -15.54 -28.26 23.28
C PRO A 289 -14.68 -27.99 24.53
N HIS A 290 -13.70 -27.10 24.39
CA HIS A 290 -12.84 -26.63 25.46
C HIS A 290 -12.65 -25.11 25.36
N ASN A 291 -12.24 -24.50 26.47
CA ASN A 291 -11.89 -23.08 26.49
C ASN A 291 -10.45 -22.84 25.98
N ALA A 292 -10.19 -21.61 25.52
CA ALA A 292 -8.89 -21.22 24.97
C ALA A 292 -7.72 -21.44 25.94
N LYS A 293 -7.91 -21.26 27.25
CA LYS A 293 -6.85 -21.48 28.26
C LYS A 293 -6.42 -22.94 28.32
N TRP A 294 -7.38 -23.86 28.25
CA TRP A 294 -7.11 -25.29 28.17
C TRP A 294 -6.34 -25.62 26.88
N VAL A 295 -6.78 -25.09 25.74
CA VAL A 295 -6.15 -25.31 24.44
C VAL A 295 -4.70 -24.81 24.43
N ILE A 296 -4.44 -23.60 24.94
CA ILE A 296 -3.07 -23.05 25.09
C ILE A 296 -2.20 -23.99 25.93
N ASN A 297 -2.72 -24.49 27.06
CA ASN A 297 -1.96 -25.40 27.93
C ASN A 297 -1.65 -26.73 27.23
N GLU A 298 -2.59 -27.28 26.47
CA GLU A 298 -2.39 -28.53 25.75
C GLU A 298 -1.37 -28.37 24.60
N ILE A 299 -1.45 -27.27 23.86
CA ILE A 299 -0.45 -26.94 22.83
C ILE A 299 0.94 -26.77 23.46
N ASN A 300 1.04 -26.12 24.63
CA ASN A 300 2.32 -26.00 25.32
C ASN A 300 2.93 -27.36 25.70
N LYS A 301 2.12 -28.36 26.06
CA LYS A 301 2.60 -29.75 26.27
C LYS A 301 3.05 -30.38 24.96
N ILE A 302 2.29 -30.21 23.88
CA ILE A 302 2.67 -30.68 22.54
C ILE A 302 4.02 -30.08 22.13
N LEU A 303 4.20 -28.77 22.28
CA LEU A 303 5.45 -28.08 22.00
C LEU A 303 6.60 -28.63 22.84
N GLY A 304 6.39 -28.93 24.13
CA GLY A 304 7.41 -29.56 24.98
C GLY A 304 7.80 -30.97 24.52
N SER A 305 6.84 -31.76 24.02
CA SER A 305 7.13 -33.07 23.42
C SER A 305 7.94 -32.94 22.12
N LEU A 306 7.58 -31.97 21.28
CA LEU A 306 8.30 -31.68 20.03
C LEU A 306 9.71 -31.17 20.30
N GLU A 307 9.89 -30.31 21.31
CA GLU A 307 11.20 -29.83 21.76
C GLU A 307 12.13 -30.99 22.15
N THR A 308 11.61 -31.99 22.87
CA THR A 308 12.36 -33.21 23.21
C THR A 308 12.74 -34.01 21.97
N TYR A 309 11.79 -34.19 21.05
CA TYR A 309 12.00 -34.89 19.77
C TYR A 309 13.04 -34.18 18.88
N PHE A 310 13.00 -32.85 18.79
CA PHE A 310 14.02 -32.06 18.09
C PHE A 310 15.38 -32.16 18.75
N ASN A 311 15.46 -32.11 20.09
CA ASN A 311 16.73 -32.25 20.80
C ASN A 311 17.42 -33.59 20.51
N LYS A 312 16.65 -34.69 20.40
CA LYS A 312 17.19 -35.98 19.95
C LYS A 312 17.76 -35.92 18.53
N PHE A 313 16.99 -35.37 17.58
CA PHE A 313 17.44 -35.18 16.20
C PHE A 313 18.73 -34.35 16.11
N MET A 314 18.81 -33.27 16.89
CA MET A 314 19.98 -32.39 16.93
C MET A 314 21.21 -33.09 17.53
N ASN A 315 21.03 -33.94 18.53
CA ASN A 315 22.12 -34.75 19.06
C ASN A 315 22.69 -35.70 18.01
N TYR A 316 21.82 -36.38 17.23
CA TYR A 316 22.28 -37.23 16.13
C TYR A 316 22.97 -36.42 15.03
N SER A 317 22.46 -35.25 14.71
CA SER A 317 23.07 -34.34 13.74
C SER A 317 24.48 -33.93 14.19
N LYS A 318 24.68 -33.62 15.47
CA LYS A 318 26.02 -33.32 16.03
C LYS A 318 26.95 -34.53 16.04
N THR A 319 26.45 -35.75 16.27
CA THR A 319 27.31 -36.94 16.16
C THR A 319 27.81 -37.16 14.72
N PHE A 320 27.02 -36.79 13.72
CA PHE A 320 27.42 -36.91 12.32
C PHE A 320 28.63 -36.01 11.99
N THR A 321 28.71 -34.79 12.53
CA THR A 321 29.84 -33.88 12.26
C THR A 321 31.19 -34.46 12.74
N SER A 322 31.14 -35.40 13.69
CA SER A 322 32.31 -36.10 14.24
C SER A 322 32.73 -37.35 13.47
N THR A 323 32.00 -37.77 12.43
CA THR A 323 32.28 -39.00 11.66
C THR A 323 33.48 -38.90 10.72
N GLY A 324 33.90 -37.68 10.36
CA GLY A 324 35.00 -37.45 9.42
C GLY A 324 34.68 -37.71 7.95
N GLU A 325 33.40 -37.94 7.60
CA GLU A 325 32.94 -38.18 6.24
C GLU A 325 33.30 -37.03 5.28
N LYS A 326 33.60 -37.39 4.02
CA LYS A 326 34.00 -36.45 2.95
C LYS A 326 33.22 -36.73 1.65
N GLY A 327 33.01 -35.69 0.85
CA GLY A 327 32.37 -35.78 -0.47
C GLY A 327 32.10 -34.42 -1.10
N ASN A 328 31.35 -34.40 -2.19
CA ASN A 328 30.67 -33.18 -2.64
C ASN A 328 29.44 -32.91 -1.75
N SER A 329 28.83 -31.74 -1.88
CA SER A 329 27.69 -31.33 -1.04
C SER A 329 26.55 -32.37 -1.04
N SER A 330 26.13 -32.84 -2.21
CA SER A 330 25.05 -33.82 -2.34
C SER A 330 25.38 -35.17 -1.70
N ALA A 331 26.60 -35.68 -1.87
CA ALA A 331 27.01 -36.93 -1.24
C ALA A 331 27.07 -36.82 0.29
N ILE A 332 27.55 -35.69 0.83
CA ILE A 332 27.58 -35.45 2.28
C ILE A 332 26.16 -35.37 2.85
N LEU A 333 25.23 -34.69 2.18
CA LEU A 333 23.84 -34.59 2.62
C LEU A 333 23.10 -35.93 2.57
N ASN A 334 23.40 -36.77 1.57
CA ASN A 334 22.89 -38.15 1.52
C ASN A 334 23.45 -39.02 2.65
N LYS A 335 24.75 -38.91 2.94
CA LYS A 335 25.37 -39.61 4.08
C LYS A 335 24.78 -39.14 5.42
N PHE A 336 24.52 -37.85 5.58
CA PHE A 336 23.82 -37.29 6.73
C PHE A 336 22.43 -37.92 6.88
N ARG A 337 21.63 -37.94 5.80
CA ARG A 337 20.29 -38.56 5.81
C ARG A 337 20.35 -40.02 6.27
N ASN A 338 21.25 -40.80 5.70
CA ASN A 338 21.41 -42.22 6.04
C ASN A 338 21.80 -42.41 7.51
N HIS A 339 22.76 -41.62 8.02
CA HIS A 339 23.17 -41.66 9.42
C HIS A 339 22.02 -41.37 10.38
N ILE A 340 21.20 -40.35 10.09
CA ILE A 340 20.02 -40.06 10.91
C ILE A 340 19.00 -41.21 10.82
N SER A 341 18.70 -41.71 9.62
CA SER A 341 17.74 -42.81 9.44
C SER A 341 18.17 -44.09 10.16
N GLU A 342 19.46 -44.43 10.15
CA GLU A 342 19.99 -45.59 10.87
C GLU A 342 19.86 -45.42 12.39
N ARG A 343 20.20 -44.24 12.92
CA ARG A 343 20.03 -43.94 14.36
C ARG A 343 18.56 -43.90 14.78
N ALA A 344 17.69 -43.35 13.94
CA ALA A 344 16.25 -43.26 14.20
C ALA A 344 15.61 -44.65 14.33
N LYS A 345 16.00 -45.60 13.45
CA LYS A 345 15.53 -46.99 13.50
C LYS A 345 15.88 -47.70 14.81
N LEU A 346 17.03 -47.38 15.42
CA LEU A 346 17.44 -47.98 16.69
C LEU A 346 16.55 -47.55 17.87
N GLU A 347 15.88 -46.40 17.76
CA GLU A 347 15.03 -45.83 18.81
C GLU A 347 13.54 -45.77 18.44
N ASN A 348 13.12 -46.39 17.33
CA ASN A 348 11.75 -46.33 16.78
C ASN A 348 11.23 -44.90 16.54
N GLU A 349 12.13 -43.97 16.21
CA GLU A 349 11.78 -42.60 15.84
C GLU A 349 11.71 -42.48 14.31
N ASN A 350 10.85 -41.60 13.78
CA ASN A 350 10.84 -41.27 12.35
C ASN A 350 11.21 -39.79 12.16
N PHE A 351 12.43 -39.52 11.70
CA PHE A 351 12.94 -38.16 11.46
C PHE A 351 12.91 -37.72 9.98
N GLU A 352 12.23 -38.44 9.09
CA GLU A 352 12.32 -38.22 7.64
C GLU A 352 11.98 -36.77 7.22
N ASN A 353 10.86 -36.24 7.71
CA ASN A 353 10.44 -34.86 7.42
C ASN A 353 11.44 -33.83 7.96
N LEU A 354 11.99 -34.06 9.16
CA LEU A 354 13.00 -33.17 9.74
C LEU A 354 14.34 -33.24 9.02
N CYS A 355 14.74 -34.43 8.57
CA CYS A 355 15.90 -34.61 7.71
C CYS A 355 15.74 -33.79 6.42
N GLN A 356 14.56 -33.82 5.80
CA GLN A 356 14.32 -33.06 4.58
C GLN A 356 14.40 -31.55 4.83
N LEU A 357 13.75 -31.03 5.88
CA LEU A 357 13.86 -29.62 6.28
C LEU A 357 15.31 -29.21 6.53
N ALA A 358 16.05 -30.01 7.31
CA ALA A 358 17.45 -29.75 7.61
C ALA A 358 18.32 -29.74 6.34
N ILE A 359 18.11 -30.69 5.43
CA ILE A 359 18.84 -30.76 4.15
C ILE A 359 18.57 -29.50 3.32
N ASN A 360 17.32 -29.08 3.18
CA ASN A 360 16.97 -27.84 2.46
C ASN A 360 17.70 -26.63 3.07
N THR A 361 17.72 -26.51 4.41
CA THR A 361 18.45 -25.43 5.11
C THR A 361 19.97 -25.51 4.87
N PHE A 362 20.54 -26.72 4.84
CA PHE A 362 21.98 -26.92 4.67
C PHE A 362 22.42 -26.62 3.24
N GLU A 363 21.65 -27.00 2.23
CA GLU A 363 21.90 -26.68 0.82
C GLU A 363 22.03 -25.18 0.60
N ASN A 364 21.19 -24.39 1.27
CA ASN A 364 21.24 -22.93 1.22
C ASN A 364 22.42 -22.31 1.98
N SER A 365 23.07 -23.07 2.87
CA SER A 365 24.15 -22.59 3.75
C SER A 365 25.56 -23.00 3.28
N ILE A 366 25.68 -24.05 2.46
CA ILE A 366 26.97 -24.58 1.99
C ILE A 366 27.51 -23.72 0.82
N ILE A 367 28.59 -22.98 1.07
CA ILE A 367 29.22 -22.08 0.07
C ILE A 367 30.11 -22.84 -0.93
N ARG A 368 30.60 -24.05 -0.56
CA ARG A 368 31.53 -24.86 -1.38
C ARG A 368 30.85 -26.13 -1.88
N GLY A 369 30.72 -26.30 -3.19
CA GLY A 369 30.11 -27.51 -3.78
C GLY A 369 31.01 -28.75 -3.76
N GLU A 370 32.34 -28.57 -3.71
CA GLU A 370 33.33 -29.64 -3.79
C GLU A 370 34.18 -29.74 -2.52
N ASN A 371 34.55 -30.98 -2.14
CA ASN A 371 35.39 -31.29 -0.96
C ASN A 371 34.82 -30.83 0.39
N VAL A 372 33.52 -31.02 0.59
CA VAL A 372 32.83 -30.79 1.86
C VAL A 372 33.13 -31.94 2.82
N ARG A 373 33.42 -31.60 4.08
CA ARG A 373 33.55 -32.55 5.19
C ARG A 373 32.32 -32.47 6.09
N ALA A 374 32.01 -33.54 6.81
CA ALA A 374 30.89 -33.54 7.76
C ALA A 374 31.00 -32.43 8.82
N ILE A 375 32.22 -32.07 9.25
CA ILE A 375 32.45 -30.96 10.19
C ILE A 375 32.07 -29.59 9.62
N ASP A 376 32.09 -29.43 8.29
CA ASP A 376 31.71 -28.18 7.63
C ASP A 376 30.19 -27.92 7.73
N LEU A 377 29.39 -28.93 8.09
CA LEU A 377 27.96 -28.78 8.38
C LEU A 377 27.68 -28.23 9.78
N ASP A 378 28.67 -28.16 10.68
CA ASP A 378 28.44 -27.83 12.10
C ASP A 378 27.76 -26.47 12.28
N SER A 379 28.19 -25.45 11.52
CA SER A 379 27.55 -24.13 11.53
C SER A 379 26.12 -24.15 10.99
N ALA A 380 25.84 -24.97 9.98
CA ALA A 380 24.50 -25.10 9.40
C ALA A 380 23.55 -25.84 10.34
N ILE A 381 24.05 -26.90 11.01
CA ILE A 381 23.34 -27.64 12.06
C ILE A 381 23.05 -26.73 13.25
N TYR A 382 24.04 -25.93 13.70
CA TYR A 382 23.84 -24.96 14.77
C TYR A 382 22.77 -23.93 14.41
N TYR A 383 22.84 -23.36 13.19
CA TYR A 383 21.84 -22.43 12.68
C TYR A 383 20.42 -23.03 12.68
N PHE A 384 20.26 -24.24 12.12
CA PHE A 384 18.98 -24.95 12.11
C PHE A 384 18.44 -25.21 13.52
N SER A 385 19.32 -25.53 14.48
CA SER A 385 18.96 -25.68 15.89
C SER A 385 18.37 -24.40 16.48
N GLU A 386 18.99 -23.25 16.21
CA GLU A 386 18.50 -21.95 16.69
C GLU A 386 17.18 -21.57 16.01
N LEU A 387 17.01 -21.86 14.70
CA LEU A 387 15.74 -21.66 14.01
C LEU A 387 14.60 -22.44 14.68
N ILE A 388 14.79 -23.73 14.99
CA ILE A 388 13.78 -24.55 15.68
C ILE A 388 13.43 -23.95 17.04
N LYS A 389 14.44 -23.60 17.84
CA LYS A 389 14.24 -23.05 19.19
C LYS A 389 13.50 -21.72 19.14
N ASN A 390 13.87 -20.84 18.21
CA ASN A 390 13.21 -19.56 18.00
C ASN A 390 11.77 -19.75 17.53
N THR A 391 11.51 -20.68 16.62
CA THR A 391 10.15 -20.99 16.14
C THR A 391 9.24 -21.54 17.25
N LEU A 392 9.73 -22.46 18.08
CA LEU A 392 8.97 -22.97 19.22
C LEU A 392 8.57 -21.85 20.19
N ASN A 393 9.51 -20.95 20.51
CA ASN A 393 9.25 -19.81 21.38
C ASN A 393 8.31 -18.79 20.72
N LEU A 394 8.46 -18.56 19.42
CA LEU A 394 7.57 -17.69 18.64
C LEU A 394 6.13 -18.21 18.72
N ILE A 395 5.89 -19.48 18.42
CA ILE A 395 4.54 -20.08 18.52
C ILE A 395 3.99 -19.95 19.96
N ARG A 396 4.80 -20.28 20.97
CA ARG A 396 4.43 -20.22 22.39
C ARG A 396 4.00 -18.81 22.83
N ASN A 397 4.73 -17.79 22.38
CA ASN A 397 4.46 -16.40 22.75
C ASN A 397 3.32 -15.78 21.94
N SER A 398 3.13 -16.21 20.69
CA SER A 398 2.12 -15.67 19.78
C SER A 398 0.73 -16.28 19.99
N LEU A 399 0.64 -17.51 20.52
CA LEU A 399 -0.64 -18.18 20.79
C LEU A 399 -1.61 -17.34 21.66
N PRO A 400 -1.21 -16.83 22.84
CA PRO A 400 -2.08 -15.97 23.64
C PRO A 400 -2.54 -14.72 22.90
N LYS A 401 -1.63 -14.08 22.13
CA LYS A 401 -1.94 -12.88 21.35
C LYS A 401 -2.96 -13.14 20.27
N TYR A 402 -2.74 -14.19 19.49
CA TYR A 402 -3.66 -14.60 18.44
C TYR A 402 -5.04 -14.95 19.00
N PHE A 403 -5.12 -15.76 20.07
CA PHE A 403 -6.42 -16.11 20.68
C PHE A 403 -7.13 -14.90 21.29
N SER A 404 -6.39 -13.96 21.89
CA SER A 404 -6.96 -12.71 22.39
C SER A 404 -7.53 -11.85 21.26
N ARG A 405 -6.76 -11.63 20.19
CA ARG A 405 -7.18 -10.89 18.99
C ARG A 405 -8.41 -11.53 18.36
N ARG A 406 -8.36 -12.85 18.13
CA ARG A 406 -9.46 -13.64 17.59
C ARG A 406 -10.72 -13.49 18.44
N ARG A 407 -10.60 -13.62 19.77
CA ARG A 407 -11.74 -13.52 20.67
C ARG A 407 -12.40 -12.15 20.60
N LEU A 408 -11.63 -11.06 20.56
CA LEU A 408 -12.18 -9.71 20.38
C LEU A 408 -12.93 -9.59 19.06
N LYS A 409 -12.39 -10.11 17.96
CA LYS A 409 -13.09 -10.14 16.67
C LYS A 409 -14.37 -10.97 16.71
N THR A 410 -14.35 -12.15 17.31
CA THR A 410 -15.55 -13.00 17.48
C THR A 410 -16.62 -12.29 18.30
N LEU A 411 -16.25 -11.60 19.38
CA LEU A 411 -17.18 -10.79 20.18
C LEU A 411 -17.81 -9.68 19.34
N THR A 412 -17.02 -8.98 18.51
CA THR A 412 -17.54 -7.98 17.57
C THR A 412 -18.50 -8.62 16.58
N ILE A 413 -18.13 -9.72 15.92
CA ILE A 413 -19.00 -10.41 14.94
C ILE A 413 -20.32 -10.79 15.60
N ASN A 414 -20.29 -11.43 16.77
CA ASN A 414 -21.50 -11.85 17.49
C ASN A 414 -22.37 -10.65 17.90
N PHE A 415 -21.76 -9.56 18.36
CA PHE A 415 -22.46 -8.34 18.72
C PHE A 415 -23.14 -7.69 17.51
N ILE A 416 -22.43 -7.59 16.38
CA ILE A 416 -22.94 -7.06 15.12
C ILE A 416 -24.09 -7.94 14.61
N THR A 417 -23.94 -9.27 14.60
CA THR A 417 -24.99 -10.20 14.18
C THR A 417 -26.24 -10.05 15.02
N ARG A 418 -26.11 -9.97 16.35
CA ARG A 418 -27.25 -9.74 17.26
C ARG A 418 -27.99 -8.43 16.95
N ILE A 419 -27.26 -7.37 16.62
CA ILE A 419 -27.87 -6.10 16.21
C ILE A 419 -28.58 -6.25 14.86
N LYS A 420 -27.96 -6.93 13.89
CA LYS A 420 -28.60 -7.23 12.59
C LYS A 420 -29.90 -8.03 12.76
N GLU A 421 -29.95 -8.99 13.68
CA GLU A 421 -31.18 -9.73 14.02
C GLU A 421 -32.29 -8.85 14.62
N ILE A 422 -31.95 -7.76 15.31
CA ILE A 422 -32.94 -6.77 15.78
C ILE A 422 -33.50 -6.02 14.58
N PHE A 423 -32.62 -5.52 13.71
CA PHE A 423 -33.02 -4.81 12.50
C PHE A 423 -33.85 -5.70 11.55
N ASP A 424 -33.57 -7.01 11.49
CA ASP A 424 -34.32 -7.96 10.67
C ASP A 424 -35.79 -8.10 11.05
N LYS A 425 -36.16 -7.71 12.29
CA LYS A 425 -37.54 -7.67 12.80
C LYS A 425 -38.24 -6.33 12.55
N GLU A 426 -37.49 -5.32 12.12
CA GLU A 426 -38.03 -4.00 11.82
C GLU A 426 -38.60 -3.92 10.40
N GLN A 427 -39.29 -2.82 10.09
CA GLN A 427 -39.76 -2.56 8.73
C GLN A 427 -38.58 -2.39 7.77
N LYS A 428 -38.81 -2.71 6.48
CA LYS A 428 -37.82 -2.67 5.39
C LYS A 428 -36.80 -1.52 5.45
N PRO A 429 -37.18 -0.24 5.67
CA PRO A 429 -36.19 0.85 5.79
C PRO A 429 -35.17 0.59 6.89
N ALA A 430 -35.61 0.39 8.12
CA ALA A 430 -34.69 0.28 9.24
C ALA A 430 -33.88 -1.02 9.20
N LYS A 431 -34.50 -2.11 8.70
CA LYS A 431 -33.82 -3.39 8.43
C LYS A 431 -32.59 -3.23 7.54
N ASN A 432 -32.81 -2.72 6.33
CA ASN A 432 -31.79 -2.73 5.29
C ASN A 432 -30.73 -1.64 5.51
N LEU A 433 -31.17 -0.45 5.92
CA LEU A 433 -30.28 0.64 6.30
C LEU A 433 -29.41 0.25 7.51
N GLY A 434 -30.02 -0.36 8.54
CA GLY A 434 -29.35 -0.83 9.75
C GLY A 434 -28.23 -1.82 9.42
N ASN A 435 -28.52 -2.81 8.57
CA ASN A 435 -27.55 -3.82 8.16
C ASN A 435 -26.30 -3.21 7.49
N LYS A 436 -26.46 -2.21 6.60
CA LYS A 436 -25.33 -1.54 5.92
C LYS A 436 -24.50 -0.69 6.88
N PHE A 437 -25.15 0.03 7.80
CA PHE A 437 -24.45 0.78 8.84
C PHE A 437 -23.60 -0.14 9.72
N MET A 438 -24.12 -1.32 10.06
CA MET A 438 -23.39 -2.25 10.88
C MET A 438 -22.16 -2.85 10.19
N GLU A 439 -22.13 -2.92 8.87
CA GLU A 439 -20.92 -3.31 8.12
C GLU A 439 -19.81 -2.27 8.24
N LYS A 440 -20.16 -0.98 8.11
CA LYS A 440 -19.21 0.13 8.34
C LYS A 440 -18.72 0.14 9.78
N PHE A 441 -19.62 -0.04 10.75
CA PHE A 441 -19.26 -0.06 12.17
C PHE A 441 -18.38 -1.26 12.54
N ASN A 442 -18.68 -2.45 12.01
CA ASN A 442 -17.85 -3.64 12.19
C ASN A 442 -16.40 -3.39 11.75
N THR A 443 -16.25 -2.81 10.56
CA THR A 443 -14.94 -2.47 10.00
C THR A 443 -14.19 -1.46 10.87
N PHE A 444 -14.89 -0.44 11.38
CA PHE A 444 -14.33 0.54 12.29
C PHE A 444 -13.84 -0.09 13.60
N ILE A 445 -14.66 -0.93 14.24
CA ILE A 445 -14.29 -1.62 15.49
C ILE A 445 -13.12 -2.59 15.28
N PHE A 446 -13.09 -3.33 14.16
CA PHE A 446 -11.93 -4.15 13.81
C PHE A 446 -10.64 -3.34 13.73
N ASN A 447 -10.69 -2.14 13.15
CA ASN A 447 -9.54 -1.24 13.11
C ASN A 447 -9.05 -0.87 14.51
N GLN A 448 -9.98 -0.57 15.44
CA GLN A 448 -9.67 -0.22 16.83
C GLN A 448 -9.12 -1.41 17.64
N ILE A 449 -9.49 -2.64 17.28
CA ILE A 449 -8.95 -3.85 17.91
C ILE A 449 -7.47 -4.00 17.56
N GLU A 450 -7.06 -3.80 16.31
CA GLU A 450 -5.67 -4.01 15.89
C GLU A 450 -4.68 -3.02 16.57
N VAL A 451 -5.14 -1.81 16.90
CA VAL A 451 -4.35 -0.81 17.65
C VAL A 451 -4.54 -0.87 19.16
N ASN A 452 -5.24 -1.88 19.68
CA ASN A 452 -5.56 -1.94 21.10
C ASN A 452 -4.29 -2.18 21.95
N PRO A 453 -3.98 -1.31 22.94
CA PRO A 453 -2.78 -1.45 23.78
C PRO A 453 -2.63 -2.80 24.48
N LEU A 454 -3.73 -3.49 24.78
CA LEU A 454 -3.72 -4.82 25.38
C LEU A 454 -3.07 -5.85 24.44
N LEU A 455 -3.38 -5.81 23.14
CA LEU A 455 -2.83 -6.73 22.14
C LEU A 455 -1.37 -6.43 21.80
N LEU A 456 -0.98 -5.14 21.85
CA LEU A 456 0.39 -4.70 21.58
C LEU A 456 1.37 -5.02 22.71
N SER A 457 0.88 -5.47 23.88
CA SER A 457 1.76 -5.80 25.01
C SER A 457 2.66 -7.02 24.75
N SER A 458 3.96 -6.90 25.06
CA SER A 458 4.95 -7.96 24.79
C SER A 458 4.71 -9.24 25.59
N ASN A 459 4.16 -9.14 26.81
CA ASN A 459 3.92 -10.24 27.74
C ASN A 459 2.44 -10.57 27.96
N LEU A 460 1.63 -10.50 26.90
CA LEU A 460 0.21 -10.77 26.99
C LEU A 460 -0.07 -12.21 27.45
N LYS A 461 -0.87 -12.35 28.51
CA LYS A 461 -1.48 -13.63 28.91
C LYS A 461 -2.95 -13.61 28.54
N PHE A 462 -3.45 -14.75 28.04
CA PHE A 462 -4.86 -14.88 27.72
C PHE A 462 -5.73 -14.85 28.99
N ASP A 463 -6.63 -13.88 29.05
CA ASP A 463 -7.64 -13.74 30.10
C ASP A 463 -8.96 -13.29 29.46
N GLU A 464 -9.89 -14.22 29.30
CA GLU A 464 -11.14 -13.95 28.62
C GLU A 464 -12.04 -12.95 29.36
N ALA A 465 -12.03 -12.95 30.69
CA ALA A 465 -12.82 -12.01 31.47
C ALA A 465 -12.32 -10.57 31.27
N LYS A 466 -11.00 -10.40 31.15
CA LYS A 466 -10.39 -9.12 30.79
C LYS A 466 -10.74 -8.71 29.35
N LEU A 467 -10.69 -9.64 28.39
CA LEU A 467 -11.04 -9.38 26.99
C LEU A 467 -12.50 -8.94 26.81
N ILE A 468 -13.44 -9.55 27.55
CA ILE A 468 -14.86 -9.14 27.50
C ILE A 468 -15.04 -7.71 28.02
N LYS A 469 -14.34 -7.32 29.09
CA LYS A 469 -14.35 -5.95 29.61
C LYS A 469 -13.75 -4.97 28.61
N GLU A 470 -12.61 -5.34 28.02
CA GLU A 470 -11.92 -4.54 27.02
C GLU A 470 -12.77 -4.35 25.77
N PHE A 471 -13.42 -5.40 25.27
CA PHE A 471 -14.36 -5.32 24.14
C PHE A 471 -15.46 -4.29 24.40
N LYS A 472 -16.10 -4.34 25.58
CA LYS A 472 -17.14 -3.36 25.96
C LYS A 472 -16.60 -1.93 26.00
N TYR A 473 -15.39 -1.75 26.53
CA TYR A 473 -14.72 -0.47 26.57
C TYR A 473 -14.43 0.06 25.16
N VAL A 474 -13.80 -0.74 24.31
CA VAL A 474 -13.48 -0.40 22.92
C VAL A 474 -14.73 0.02 22.15
N VAL A 475 -15.82 -0.74 22.23
CA VAL A 475 -17.07 -0.37 21.56
C VAL A 475 -17.60 0.95 22.13
N LYS A 476 -17.71 1.07 23.45
CA LYS A 476 -18.32 2.25 24.11
C LYS A 476 -17.59 3.55 23.78
N GLU A 477 -16.27 3.58 23.86
CA GLU A 477 -15.46 4.79 23.55
C GLU A 477 -15.57 5.21 22.08
N ASN A 478 -15.87 4.27 21.19
CA ASN A 478 -15.87 4.47 19.75
C ASN A 478 -17.27 4.71 19.16
N ILE A 479 -18.35 4.55 19.95
CA ILE A 479 -19.72 4.81 19.50
C ILE A 479 -19.86 6.28 19.08
N GLU A 480 -19.50 7.24 19.95
CA GLU A 480 -19.67 8.66 19.63
C GLU A 480 -18.82 9.06 18.43
N VAL A 481 -17.53 8.70 18.47
CA VAL A 481 -16.58 8.99 17.40
C VAL A 481 -17.05 8.48 16.04
N PHE A 482 -17.66 7.30 15.98
CA PHE A 482 -18.16 6.74 14.72
C PHE A 482 -19.45 7.43 14.25
N PHE A 483 -20.48 7.50 15.11
CA PHE A 483 -21.80 7.96 14.70
C PHE A 483 -21.87 9.48 14.48
N ASP A 484 -20.96 10.25 15.06
CA ASP A 484 -20.89 11.69 14.85
C ASP A 484 -20.15 12.06 13.55
N ASN A 485 -19.32 11.15 13.01
CA ASN A 485 -18.48 11.39 11.83
C ASN A 485 -18.89 10.56 10.59
N ILE A 486 -19.89 9.68 10.69
CA ILE A 486 -20.31 8.85 9.54
C ILE A 486 -21.04 9.70 8.49
N GLU A 487 -20.39 9.90 7.35
CA GLU A 487 -21.00 10.51 6.17
C GLU A 487 -21.66 9.43 5.27
N LEU A 488 -22.87 9.72 4.81
CA LEU A 488 -23.59 8.91 3.82
C LEU A 488 -23.44 9.55 2.45
N ASP A 489 -22.72 8.88 1.56
CA ASP A 489 -22.52 9.37 0.19
C ASP A 489 -23.74 9.08 -0.71
N ILE A 490 -23.72 9.64 -1.93
CA ILE A 490 -24.80 9.44 -2.91
C ILE A 490 -24.99 7.95 -3.24
N SER A 491 -23.90 7.19 -3.37
CA SER A 491 -23.95 5.75 -3.65
C SER A 491 -24.64 4.98 -2.53
N ASP A 492 -24.42 5.39 -1.28
CA ASP A 492 -25.07 4.82 -0.11
C ASP A 492 -26.56 5.06 -0.15
N LEU A 493 -26.97 6.31 -0.36
CA LEU A 493 -28.39 6.69 -0.47
C LEU A 493 -29.09 6.04 -1.67
N ILE A 494 -28.40 5.84 -2.80
CA ILE A 494 -28.94 5.09 -3.94
C ILE A 494 -29.17 3.63 -3.59
N SER A 495 -28.18 2.99 -2.96
CA SER A 495 -28.32 1.59 -2.53
C SER A 495 -29.49 1.43 -1.57
N PHE A 496 -29.71 2.44 -0.72
CA PHE A 496 -30.84 2.49 0.19
C PHE A 496 -32.18 2.66 -0.53
N ALA A 497 -32.23 3.58 -1.49
CA ALA A 497 -33.42 3.81 -2.31
C ALA A 497 -33.81 2.57 -3.13
N GLU A 498 -32.85 1.89 -3.75
CA GLU A 498 -33.04 0.64 -4.50
C GLU A 498 -33.71 -0.43 -3.62
N VAL A 499 -33.21 -0.61 -2.41
CA VAL A 499 -33.69 -1.63 -1.48
C VAL A 499 -35.08 -1.30 -0.90
N LEU A 500 -35.46 -0.02 -0.92
CA LEU A 500 -36.76 0.47 -0.46
C LEU A 500 -37.88 0.38 -1.49
N MET A 501 -37.57 0.05 -2.74
CA MET A 501 -38.58 -0.11 -3.79
C MET A 501 -39.52 -1.27 -3.46
N GLU A 502 -40.81 -1.02 -3.64
CA GLU A 502 -41.89 -2.00 -3.68
C GLU A 502 -41.98 -2.67 -5.05
N GLY A 503 -41.71 -1.91 -6.13
CA GLY A 503 -41.56 -2.44 -7.49
C GLY A 503 -40.28 -3.26 -7.69
N ASP A 504 -40.27 -4.14 -8.70
CA ASP A 504 -39.07 -4.90 -9.08
C ASP A 504 -37.97 -3.97 -9.62
N SER A 505 -36.99 -3.67 -8.76
CA SER A 505 -35.78 -2.90 -9.09
C SER A 505 -35.02 -3.43 -10.32
N SER A 506 -35.22 -4.70 -10.71
CA SER A 506 -34.62 -5.29 -11.91
C SER A 506 -34.95 -4.51 -13.19
N MET A 507 -36.11 -3.85 -13.25
CA MET A 507 -36.57 -3.08 -14.42
C MET A 507 -35.74 -1.82 -14.72
N ILE A 508 -35.08 -1.26 -13.69
CA ILE A 508 -34.23 -0.07 -13.82
C ILE A 508 -32.80 -0.30 -13.30
N LYS A 509 -32.40 -1.56 -13.11
CA LYS A 509 -31.14 -1.93 -12.46
C LYS A 509 -29.92 -1.34 -13.15
N ASP A 510 -29.87 -1.38 -14.48
CA ASP A 510 -28.77 -0.79 -15.26
C ASP A 510 -28.61 0.72 -14.97
N HIS A 511 -29.73 1.42 -14.73
CA HIS A 511 -29.73 2.84 -14.39
C HIS A 511 -29.35 3.09 -12.93
N ILE A 512 -29.82 2.24 -12.01
CA ILE A 512 -29.42 2.30 -10.59
C ILE A 512 -27.90 2.11 -10.48
N ASP A 513 -27.33 1.14 -11.18
CA ASP A 513 -25.89 0.89 -11.19
C ASP A 513 -25.12 2.05 -11.83
N LYS A 514 -25.69 2.71 -12.85
CA LYS A 514 -25.18 3.98 -13.39
C LYS A 514 -25.19 5.11 -12.35
N PHE A 515 -26.26 5.25 -11.56
CA PHE A 515 -26.33 6.25 -10.51
C PHE A 515 -25.32 5.99 -9.40
N LYS A 516 -25.12 4.73 -8.97
CA LYS A 516 -24.13 4.37 -7.92
C LYS A 516 -22.70 4.79 -8.29
N ARG A 517 -22.40 4.85 -9.59
CA ARG A 517 -21.08 5.26 -10.10
C ARG A 517 -20.92 6.78 -10.20
N PHE A 518 -21.99 7.57 -10.09
CA PHE A 518 -22.00 9.01 -10.37
C PHE A 518 -20.88 9.77 -9.67
N SER A 519 -20.79 9.73 -8.34
CA SER A 519 -19.77 10.50 -7.59
C SER A 519 -18.35 10.10 -7.95
N LYS A 520 -18.08 8.80 -8.12
CA LYS A 520 -16.75 8.28 -8.46
C LYS A 520 -16.35 8.65 -9.89
N GLU A 521 -17.27 8.49 -10.83
CA GLU A 521 -17.02 8.85 -12.24
C GLU A 521 -16.87 10.35 -12.42
N LEU A 522 -17.62 11.17 -11.68
CA LEU A 522 -17.52 12.63 -11.76
C LEU A 522 -16.16 13.11 -11.26
N HIS A 523 -15.72 12.60 -10.12
CA HIS A 523 -14.39 12.88 -9.58
C HIS A 523 -13.27 12.42 -10.53
N PHE A 524 -13.42 11.23 -11.14
CA PHE A 524 -12.50 10.73 -12.15
C PHE A 524 -12.47 11.63 -13.40
N LEU A 525 -13.63 12.04 -13.91
CA LEU A 525 -13.74 12.90 -15.10
C LEU A 525 -13.11 14.26 -14.85
N LEU A 526 -13.32 14.87 -13.68
CA LEU A 526 -12.63 16.09 -13.29
C LEU A 526 -11.12 15.88 -13.28
N SER A 527 -10.64 14.81 -12.63
CA SER A 527 -9.21 14.47 -12.63
C SER A 527 -8.65 14.24 -14.05
N TYR A 528 -9.45 13.63 -14.94
CA TYR A 528 -9.10 13.41 -16.34
C TYR A 528 -9.02 14.71 -17.14
N LEU A 529 -9.89 15.69 -16.86
CA LEU A 529 -9.80 17.01 -17.48
C LEU A 529 -8.52 17.72 -17.07
N LEU A 530 -8.12 17.57 -15.81
CA LEU A 530 -7.07 18.35 -15.18
C LEU A 530 -5.69 17.71 -15.26
N ARG A 531 -5.57 16.49 -15.77
CA ARG A 531 -4.29 15.81 -15.96
C ARG A 531 -3.41 16.50 -17.00
N HIS A 532 -2.09 16.30 -16.87
CA HIS A 532 -1.10 16.87 -17.77
C HIS A 532 -1.38 16.58 -19.26
N THR A 533 -1.73 15.34 -19.59
CA THR A 533 -2.00 14.97 -20.99
C THR A 533 -3.27 15.60 -21.55
N THR A 534 -4.12 16.24 -20.74
CA THR A 534 -5.34 16.92 -21.18
C THR A 534 -5.19 18.44 -21.12
N ILE A 535 -5.23 19.07 -19.94
CA ILE A 535 -5.28 20.54 -19.83
C ILE A 535 -3.94 21.19 -20.16
N ASN A 536 -2.82 20.69 -19.64
CA ASN A 536 -1.50 21.23 -19.96
C ASN A 536 -1.18 21.03 -21.45
N ARG A 537 -1.52 19.86 -21.99
CA ARG A 537 -1.37 19.59 -23.42
C ARG A 537 -2.19 20.56 -24.28
N PHE A 538 -3.43 20.86 -23.88
CA PHE A 538 -4.24 21.89 -24.54
C PHE A 538 -3.56 23.25 -24.49
N LEU A 539 -3.03 23.67 -23.33
CA LEU A 539 -2.29 24.93 -23.18
C LEU A 539 -0.97 24.98 -23.96
N LYS A 540 -0.36 23.82 -24.26
CA LYS A 540 0.86 23.72 -25.09
C LYS A 540 0.55 23.77 -26.59
N GLU A 541 -0.57 23.17 -27.02
CA GLU A 541 -0.96 23.08 -28.43
C GLU A 541 -1.67 24.34 -28.94
N GLU A 542 -2.39 25.06 -28.07
CA GLU A 542 -3.11 26.28 -28.45
C GLU A 542 -2.23 27.53 -28.31
N PRO A 543 -2.15 28.40 -29.32
CA PRO A 543 -1.37 29.62 -29.23
C PRO A 543 -2.01 30.64 -28.26
N ASP A 544 -1.21 31.15 -27.32
CA ASP A 544 -1.64 32.07 -26.26
C ASP A 544 -2.46 33.29 -26.79
N LYS A 545 -2.15 33.77 -28.01
CA LYS A 545 -2.80 34.92 -28.65
C LYS A 545 -4.22 34.64 -29.17
N GLU A 546 -4.59 33.38 -29.35
CA GLU A 546 -5.91 33.01 -29.90
C GLU A 546 -6.99 32.79 -28.83
N ILE A 547 -6.60 32.84 -27.55
CA ILE A 547 -7.52 32.74 -26.41
C ILE A 547 -7.69 34.14 -25.80
N SER A 548 -8.69 34.87 -26.29
CA SER A 548 -8.97 36.25 -25.89
C SER A 548 -9.97 36.39 -24.73
N ASP A 549 -10.74 35.33 -24.46
CA ASP A 549 -11.90 35.39 -23.55
C ASP A 549 -12.33 33.98 -23.07
N PRO A 550 -13.11 33.89 -21.97
CA PRO A 550 -13.60 32.62 -21.43
C PRO A 550 -14.44 31.77 -22.40
N VAL A 551 -15.20 32.39 -23.32
CA VAL A 551 -16.07 31.68 -24.27
C VAL A 551 -15.23 30.98 -25.33
N THR A 552 -14.23 31.67 -25.85
CA THR A 552 -13.27 31.12 -26.82
C THR A 552 -12.47 29.96 -26.20
N PHE A 553 -11.98 30.12 -24.97
CA PHE A 553 -11.29 29.04 -24.23
C PHE A 553 -12.17 27.80 -24.11
N ALA A 554 -13.38 27.96 -23.57
CA ALA A 554 -14.30 26.84 -23.33
C ALA A 554 -14.72 26.13 -24.61
N THR A 555 -14.97 26.87 -25.69
CA THR A 555 -15.38 26.30 -26.98
C THR A 555 -14.26 25.48 -27.61
N ARG A 556 -13.02 25.97 -27.59
CA ARG A 556 -11.85 25.24 -28.10
C ARG A 556 -11.56 24.03 -27.23
N PHE A 557 -11.57 24.19 -25.91
CA PHE A 557 -11.34 23.09 -24.98
C PHE A 557 -12.41 21.99 -25.10
N HIS A 558 -13.69 22.35 -25.29
CA HIS A 558 -14.75 21.38 -25.57
C HIS A 558 -14.43 20.53 -26.81
N ARG A 559 -14.06 21.16 -27.93
CA ARG A 559 -13.71 20.44 -29.17
C ARG A 559 -12.49 19.55 -29.01
N PHE A 560 -11.49 20.02 -28.25
CA PHE A 560 -10.30 19.25 -27.92
C PHE A 560 -10.66 17.99 -27.13
N LEU A 561 -11.54 18.10 -26.14
CA LEU A 561 -11.97 16.99 -25.30
C LEU A 561 -12.90 16.02 -25.99
N GLU A 562 -13.86 16.51 -26.78
CA GLU A 562 -14.84 15.67 -27.48
C GLU A 562 -14.17 14.59 -28.34
N LYS A 563 -13.07 14.95 -29.00
CA LYS A 563 -12.24 14.00 -29.78
C LYS A 563 -11.60 12.91 -28.91
N ARG A 564 -11.32 13.20 -27.64
CA ARG A 564 -10.56 12.31 -26.72
C ARG A 564 -11.47 11.50 -25.80
N THR A 565 -12.63 12.03 -25.42
CA THR A 565 -13.61 11.33 -24.58
C THR A 565 -14.38 10.24 -25.34
N GLY A 566 -14.32 10.23 -26.68
CA GLY A 566 -14.91 9.19 -27.53
C GLY A 566 -14.46 7.77 -27.16
N GLY A 567 -13.19 7.57 -26.82
CA GLY A 567 -12.61 6.26 -26.45
C GLY A 567 -12.77 5.85 -24.99
N ILE A 568 -13.35 6.71 -24.14
CA ILE A 568 -13.49 6.43 -22.70
C ILE A 568 -14.81 5.68 -22.45
N ASN A 569 -14.73 4.55 -21.74
CA ASN A 569 -15.90 3.76 -21.34
C ASN A 569 -16.43 4.22 -19.97
N LEU A 570 -17.05 5.39 -19.92
CA LEU A 570 -17.70 5.94 -18.73
C LEU A 570 -19.13 6.37 -19.05
N GLU A 571 -20.03 6.17 -18.09
CA GLU A 571 -21.46 6.41 -18.22
C GLU A 571 -21.82 7.90 -18.21
N TRP A 572 -21.04 8.69 -17.46
CA TRP A 572 -21.28 10.12 -17.25
C TRP A 572 -20.36 11.03 -18.08
N LYS A 573 -19.62 10.49 -19.06
CA LYS A 573 -18.61 11.26 -19.82
C LYS A 573 -19.14 12.49 -20.56
N PHE A 574 -20.37 12.42 -21.09
CA PHE A 574 -20.97 13.55 -21.82
C PHE A 574 -21.44 14.66 -20.89
N TYR A 575 -21.72 14.31 -19.64
CA TYR A 575 -22.18 15.25 -18.63
C TYR A 575 -21.16 16.35 -18.36
N ILE A 576 -19.86 16.01 -18.37
CA ILE A 576 -18.81 17.00 -18.17
C ILE A 576 -18.60 17.92 -19.38
N LEU A 577 -18.91 17.47 -20.59
CA LEU A 577 -18.89 18.33 -21.78
C LEU A 577 -19.99 19.41 -21.71
N ASP A 578 -21.14 19.07 -21.14
CA ASP A 578 -22.21 20.04 -20.93
C ASP A 578 -21.83 21.10 -19.89
N TRP A 579 -21.03 20.74 -18.87
CA TRP A 579 -20.50 21.73 -17.94
C TRP A 579 -19.60 22.77 -18.61
N ILE A 580 -18.81 22.37 -19.61
CA ILE A 580 -17.97 23.29 -20.40
C ILE A 580 -18.85 24.26 -21.20
N LYS A 581 -19.93 23.75 -21.81
CA LYS A 581 -20.91 24.60 -22.51
C LYS A 581 -21.60 25.56 -21.56
N ASP A 582 -21.97 25.10 -20.37
CA ASP A 582 -22.61 25.93 -19.35
C ASP A 582 -21.67 27.02 -18.84
N TYR A 583 -20.38 26.71 -18.68
CA TYR A 583 -19.36 27.70 -18.39
C TYR A 583 -19.32 28.77 -19.48
N ALA A 584 -19.27 28.38 -20.76
CA ALA A 584 -19.29 29.33 -21.87
C ALA A 584 -20.55 30.23 -21.81
N LYS A 585 -21.74 29.65 -21.60
CA LYS A 585 -23.02 30.38 -21.51
C LYS A 585 -23.02 31.48 -20.44
N LYS A 586 -22.34 31.26 -19.30
CA LYS A 586 -22.22 32.26 -18.22
C LYS A 586 -21.63 33.58 -18.71
N PHE A 587 -20.77 33.53 -19.74
CA PHE A 587 -20.06 34.70 -20.28
C PHE A 587 -20.62 35.22 -21.62
N ILE A 588 -21.59 34.53 -22.23
CA ILE A 588 -22.22 34.98 -23.49
C ILE A 588 -23.03 36.28 -23.32
N ASN A 589 -23.56 36.54 -22.11
CA ASN A 589 -24.48 37.65 -21.84
C ASN A 589 -23.92 38.73 -20.89
N LEU A 590 -22.62 38.73 -20.60
CA LEU A 590 -22.02 39.78 -19.75
C LEU A 590 -21.70 41.02 -20.59
N GLU A 591 -22.36 42.15 -20.29
CA GLU A 591 -22.13 43.45 -20.94
C GLU A 591 -20.77 44.09 -20.57
N GLU A 592 -20.05 43.52 -19.59
CA GLU A 592 -18.76 44.04 -19.14
C GLU A 592 -17.61 43.67 -20.10
N GLN A 593 -17.06 44.67 -20.78
CA GLN A 593 -15.80 44.58 -21.54
C GLN A 593 -14.58 44.48 -20.60
N ARG A 594 -14.52 43.44 -19.76
CA ARG A 594 -13.29 43.11 -19.03
C ARG A 594 -12.29 42.47 -19.99
N GLN A 595 -11.06 42.97 -20.02
CA GLN A 595 -9.95 42.25 -20.64
C GLN A 595 -9.54 41.09 -19.74
N TRP A 596 -9.60 39.87 -20.27
CA TRP A 596 -9.18 38.67 -19.59
C TRP A 596 -7.79 38.25 -20.08
N ASN A 597 -6.94 37.80 -19.18
CA ASN A 597 -5.72 37.08 -19.57
C ASN A 597 -5.91 35.56 -19.42
N LEU A 598 -5.06 34.77 -20.09
CA LEU A 598 -5.19 33.30 -20.10
C LEU A 598 -5.10 32.68 -18.70
N GLN A 599 -4.28 33.26 -17.82
CA GLN A 599 -4.17 32.80 -16.43
C GLN A 599 -5.49 33.00 -15.66
N GLU A 600 -6.12 34.16 -15.79
CA GLU A 600 -7.41 34.47 -15.18
C GLU A 600 -8.52 33.55 -15.71
N ILE A 601 -8.55 33.32 -17.03
CA ILE A 601 -9.51 32.42 -17.68
C ILE A 601 -9.32 31.00 -17.15
N TYR A 602 -8.07 30.52 -17.11
CA TYR A 602 -7.74 29.21 -16.59
C TYR A 602 -8.20 29.06 -15.14
N GLN A 603 -7.83 29.99 -14.26
CA GLN A 603 -8.18 29.93 -12.83
C GLN A 603 -9.70 29.99 -12.60
N ASP A 604 -10.43 30.81 -13.36
CA ASP A 604 -11.90 30.88 -13.27
C ASP A 604 -12.56 29.60 -13.81
N PHE A 605 -12.05 29.04 -14.91
CA PHE A 605 -12.50 27.78 -15.47
C PHE A 605 -12.31 26.62 -14.48
N ILE A 606 -11.10 26.44 -13.93
CA ILE A 606 -10.83 25.43 -12.91
C ILE A 606 -11.73 25.62 -11.69
N GLY A 607 -11.80 26.84 -11.17
CA GLY A 607 -12.61 27.15 -9.98
C GLY A 607 -14.10 26.87 -10.19
N TYR A 608 -14.61 27.10 -11.40
CA TYR A 608 -15.99 26.73 -11.75
C TYR A 608 -16.20 25.21 -11.72
N PHE A 609 -15.28 24.43 -12.30
CA PHE A 609 -15.38 22.97 -12.33
C PHE A 609 -15.29 22.35 -10.94
N GLU A 610 -14.34 22.78 -10.12
CA GLU A 610 -14.19 22.32 -8.72
C GLU A 610 -15.42 22.66 -7.88
N GLN A 611 -15.91 23.90 -8.00
CA GLN A 611 -17.10 24.32 -7.27
C GLN A 611 -18.33 23.53 -7.72
N ARG A 612 -18.47 23.27 -9.03
CA ARG A 612 -19.59 22.50 -9.56
C ARG A 612 -19.52 21.04 -9.13
N GLU A 613 -18.36 20.42 -9.17
CA GLU A 613 -18.16 19.04 -8.70
C GLU A 613 -18.49 18.90 -7.22
N SER A 614 -17.91 19.75 -6.36
CA SER A 614 -18.18 19.74 -4.92
C SER A 614 -19.66 19.95 -4.63
N ASN A 615 -20.32 20.84 -5.39
CA ASN A 615 -21.75 21.07 -5.27
C ASN A 615 -22.57 19.84 -5.67
N GLU A 616 -22.27 19.20 -6.79
CA GLU A 616 -23.05 18.08 -7.31
C GLU A 616 -22.80 16.77 -6.56
N GLN A 617 -21.69 16.67 -5.81
CA GLN A 617 -21.48 15.61 -4.82
C GLN A 617 -22.41 15.70 -3.61
N GLN A 618 -23.08 16.85 -3.38
CA GLN A 618 -24.03 16.98 -2.28
C GLN A 618 -25.29 16.16 -2.55
N SER A 619 -25.65 15.29 -1.60
CA SER A 619 -26.79 14.37 -1.74
C SER A 619 -28.11 15.09 -2.04
N ASP A 620 -28.30 16.31 -1.55
CA ASP A 620 -29.48 17.15 -1.79
C ASP A 620 -29.54 17.66 -3.24
N LYS A 621 -28.39 17.94 -3.87
CA LYS A 621 -28.33 18.42 -5.26
C LYS A 621 -28.47 17.28 -6.25
N PHE A 622 -28.08 16.06 -5.88
CA PHE A 622 -28.28 14.88 -6.71
C PHE A 622 -29.77 14.63 -7.05
N LEU A 623 -30.71 15.06 -6.20
CA LEU A 623 -32.15 15.03 -6.53
C LEU A 623 -32.46 15.79 -7.84
N LYS A 624 -31.81 16.93 -8.09
CA LYS A 624 -32.01 17.68 -9.33
C LYS A 624 -31.45 16.95 -10.55
N VAL A 625 -30.34 16.23 -10.36
CA VAL A 625 -29.73 15.39 -11.39
C VAL A 625 -30.67 14.22 -11.74
N LEU A 626 -31.22 13.55 -10.73
CA LEU A 626 -32.21 12.48 -10.92
C LEU A 626 -33.46 12.99 -11.63
N ASP A 627 -34.03 14.11 -11.20
CA ASP A 627 -35.23 14.70 -11.81
C ASP A 627 -35.00 15.02 -13.31
N SER A 628 -33.87 15.67 -13.61
CA SER A 628 -33.47 16.00 -14.99
C SER A 628 -33.25 14.75 -15.83
N TYR A 629 -32.65 13.71 -15.27
CA TYR A 629 -32.42 12.44 -15.95
C TYR A 629 -33.73 11.72 -16.24
N ILE A 630 -34.61 11.60 -15.24
CA ILE A 630 -35.91 10.92 -15.36
C ILE A 630 -36.81 11.61 -16.39
N ALA A 631 -36.76 12.95 -16.47
CA ALA A 631 -37.49 13.71 -17.48
C ALA A 631 -37.08 13.39 -18.93
N GLN A 632 -35.83 12.95 -19.14
CA GLN A 632 -35.28 12.59 -20.45
C GLN A 632 -35.49 11.12 -20.83
N VAL A 633 -35.91 10.27 -19.90
CA VAL A 633 -36.21 8.85 -20.19
C VAL A 633 -37.49 8.75 -21.01
N SER A 634 -37.37 8.20 -22.22
CA SER A 634 -38.47 8.02 -23.18
C SER A 634 -39.23 6.70 -23.02
N ASP A 635 -38.75 5.78 -22.19
CA ASP A 635 -39.37 4.47 -21.95
C ASP A 635 -40.49 4.58 -20.90
N ASP A 636 -41.73 4.55 -21.35
CA ASP A 636 -42.92 4.72 -20.51
C ASP A 636 -43.12 3.56 -19.52
N ASP A 637 -42.63 2.35 -19.83
CA ASP A 637 -42.77 1.17 -18.95
C ASP A 637 -41.84 1.26 -17.72
N LYS A 638 -40.68 1.92 -17.87
CA LYS A 638 -39.72 2.14 -16.77
C LYS A 638 -40.06 3.36 -15.89
N LYS A 639 -40.86 4.29 -16.42
CA LYS A 639 -41.16 5.58 -15.78
C LYS A 639 -41.78 5.47 -14.38
N PRO A 640 -42.72 4.54 -14.10
CA PRO A 640 -43.24 4.34 -12.75
C PRO A 640 -42.15 3.95 -11.74
N TYR A 641 -41.24 3.07 -12.12
CA TYR A 641 -40.13 2.62 -11.27
C TYR A 641 -39.13 3.74 -10.99
N PHE A 642 -38.86 4.61 -11.97
CA PHE A 642 -38.02 5.79 -11.76
C PHE A 642 -38.65 6.80 -10.80
N ILE A 643 -39.95 7.05 -10.91
CA ILE A 643 -40.67 7.95 -10.00
C ILE A 643 -40.68 7.38 -8.58
N GLU A 644 -40.86 6.07 -8.45
CA GLU A 644 -40.75 5.37 -7.17
C GLU A 644 -39.35 5.52 -6.58
N PHE A 645 -38.31 5.19 -7.35
CA PHE A 645 -36.91 5.32 -6.93
C PHE A 645 -36.57 6.74 -6.48
N PHE A 646 -37.02 7.76 -7.22
CA PHE A 646 -36.85 9.17 -6.86
C PHE A 646 -37.44 9.49 -5.48
N LYS A 647 -38.67 9.04 -5.21
CA LYS A 647 -39.33 9.23 -3.90
C LYS A 647 -38.56 8.52 -2.78
N GLN A 648 -38.07 7.31 -3.03
CA GLN A 648 -37.29 6.57 -2.04
C GLN A 648 -35.94 7.23 -1.75
N TYR A 649 -35.27 7.76 -2.77
CA TYR A 649 -34.03 8.52 -2.59
C TYR A 649 -34.28 9.82 -1.82
N GLU A 650 -35.35 10.56 -2.15
CA GLU A 650 -35.74 11.77 -1.43
C GLU A 650 -36.00 11.49 0.06
N PHE A 651 -36.71 10.38 0.35
CA PHE A 651 -36.93 9.92 1.72
C PHE A 651 -35.61 9.61 2.44
N CYS A 652 -34.72 8.81 1.83
CA CYS A 652 -33.41 8.47 2.40
C CYS A 652 -32.58 9.73 2.71
N ASN A 653 -32.58 10.68 1.80
CA ASN A 653 -31.87 11.93 1.95
C ASN A 653 -32.43 12.81 3.10
N LYS A 654 -33.75 12.78 3.35
CA LYS A 654 -34.38 13.47 4.50
C LYS A 654 -34.00 12.85 5.86
N ILE A 655 -33.81 11.53 5.91
CA ILE A 655 -33.53 10.82 7.17
C ILE A 655 -32.04 10.61 7.46
N LYS A 656 -31.13 11.06 6.57
CA LYS A 656 -29.69 10.81 6.62
C LYS A 656 -29.01 11.17 7.95
N GLY A 657 -29.51 12.20 8.66
CA GLY A 657 -28.96 12.64 9.96
C GLY A 657 -29.65 12.04 11.19
N GLU A 658 -30.92 11.65 11.10
CA GLU A 658 -31.67 11.07 12.24
C GLU A 658 -31.49 9.57 12.35
N PHE A 659 -31.29 8.88 11.22
CA PHE A 659 -31.11 7.44 11.18
C PHE A 659 -29.84 6.94 11.91
N PRO A 660 -28.65 7.59 11.78
CA PRO A 660 -27.49 7.26 12.60
C PRO A 660 -27.76 7.37 14.11
N LYS A 661 -28.51 8.40 14.54
CA LYS A 661 -28.88 8.59 15.96
C LYS A 661 -29.79 7.47 16.46
N TYR A 662 -30.69 6.98 15.61
CA TYR A 662 -31.53 5.82 15.93
C TYR A 662 -30.68 4.56 16.16
N ILE A 663 -29.77 4.25 15.23
CA ILE A 663 -28.86 3.10 15.36
C ILE A 663 -27.97 3.24 16.59
N LYS A 664 -27.41 4.42 16.85
CA LYS A 664 -26.58 4.71 18.03
C LYS A 664 -27.27 4.26 19.32
N LYS A 665 -28.56 4.60 19.49
CA LYS A 665 -29.35 4.19 20.67
C LYS A 665 -29.51 2.67 20.79
N ILE A 666 -29.69 1.96 19.67
CA ILE A 666 -29.78 0.49 19.67
C ILE A 666 -28.43 -0.11 20.07
N VAL A 667 -27.34 0.36 19.46
CA VAL A 667 -25.97 -0.11 19.76
C VAL A 667 -25.63 0.12 21.24
N GLU A 668 -25.91 1.31 21.78
CA GLU A 668 -25.72 1.66 23.19
C GLU A 668 -26.52 0.74 24.12
N LYS A 669 -27.79 0.50 23.81
CA LYS A 669 -28.64 -0.39 24.60
C LYS A 669 -28.11 -1.82 24.59
N GLU A 670 -27.75 -2.34 23.41
CA GLU A 670 -27.29 -3.71 23.25
C GLU A 670 -25.92 -3.93 23.90
N ILE A 671 -24.98 -2.98 23.82
CA ILE A 671 -23.66 -3.15 24.44
C ILE A 671 -23.73 -3.14 25.98
N ILE A 672 -24.66 -2.35 26.55
CA ILE A 672 -24.93 -2.33 27.99
C ILE A 672 -25.55 -3.67 28.44
N ALA A 673 -26.50 -4.19 27.68
CA ALA A 673 -27.19 -5.45 27.96
C ALA A 673 -26.34 -6.69 27.64
N LEU A 674 -25.22 -6.54 26.92
CA LEU A 674 -24.41 -7.66 26.47
C LEU A 674 -23.75 -8.36 27.66
N ASN A 675 -24.00 -9.65 27.83
CA ASN A 675 -23.27 -10.51 28.75
C ASN A 675 -22.81 -11.76 28.00
N PRO A 676 -21.69 -11.67 27.26
CA PRO A 676 -21.25 -12.77 26.42
C PRO A 676 -20.73 -13.92 27.31
N PRO A 677 -21.12 -15.18 27.04
CA PRO A 677 -20.57 -16.32 27.76
C PRO A 677 -19.09 -16.53 27.41
N PHE A 678 -18.37 -17.25 28.27
CA PHE A 678 -17.03 -17.72 27.94
C PHE A 678 -17.06 -18.65 26.71
N GLU A 679 -16.06 -18.54 25.85
CA GLU A 679 -15.97 -19.29 24.61
C GLU A 679 -15.51 -20.73 24.87
N GLU A 680 -16.34 -21.69 24.46
CA GLU A 680 -15.99 -23.10 24.40
C GLU A 680 -16.21 -23.60 22.97
N GLN A 681 -15.15 -24.15 22.36
CA GLN A 681 -15.17 -24.66 21.00
C GLN A 681 -14.27 -25.87 20.86
N ILE A 682 -14.46 -26.62 19.77
CA ILE A 682 -13.53 -27.68 19.36
C ILE A 682 -12.14 -27.05 19.18
N PRO A 683 -11.05 -27.62 19.75
CA PRO A 683 -9.70 -27.03 19.72
C PRO A 683 -9.21 -26.59 18.35
N GLN A 684 -9.46 -27.38 17.31
CA GLN A 684 -9.07 -27.05 15.92
C GLN A 684 -9.71 -25.74 15.45
N ASN A 685 -10.95 -25.48 15.86
CA ASN A 685 -11.65 -24.27 15.44
C ASN A 685 -10.98 -23.02 16.00
N PHE A 686 -10.16 -23.08 17.05
CA PHE A 686 -9.41 -21.92 17.57
C PHE A 686 -8.36 -21.37 16.58
N PHE A 687 -7.90 -22.18 15.63
CA PHE A 687 -6.81 -21.83 14.71
C PHE A 687 -7.27 -21.04 13.48
N SER A 688 -8.57 -20.82 13.31
CA SER A 688 -9.13 -20.02 12.22
C SER A 688 -10.28 -19.13 12.69
N LEU A 689 -10.50 -18.03 11.99
CA LEU A 689 -11.72 -17.22 12.06
C LEU A 689 -12.14 -16.88 10.63
N GLY A 690 -13.10 -17.66 10.11
CA GLY A 690 -13.46 -17.64 8.69
C GLY A 690 -12.32 -18.16 7.81
N ASP A 691 -12.32 -17.74 6.54
CA ASP A 691 -11.36 -18.26 5.54
C ASP A 691 -10.00 -17.54 5.54
N THR A 692 -9.93 -16.32 6.09
CA THR A 692 -8.81 -15.39 5.89
C THR A 692 -7.95 -15.11 7.12
N ASP A 693 -8.41 -15.46 8.33
CA ASP A 693 -7.70 -15.19 9.58
C ASP A 693 -7.28 -16.51 10.23
N ARG A 694 -6.17 -17.10 9.75
CA ARG A 694 -5.58 -18.36 10.26
C ARG A 694 -4.36 -18.07 11.13
N PHE A 695 -4.11 -18.93 12.11
CA PHE A 695 -2.95 -18.77 13.00
C PHE A 695 -1.61 -18.79 12.25
N TYR A 696 -1.47 -19.66 11.24
CA TYR A 696 -0.28 -19.70 10.39
C TYR A 696 -0.04 -18.35 9.68
N ASP A 697 -1.08 -17.80 9.04
CA ASP A 697 -0.99 -16.50 8.36
C ASP A 697 -0.67 -15.37 9.36
N TYR A 698 -1.24 -15.42 10.57
CA TYR A 698 -0.88 -14.49 11.65
C TYR A 698 0.62 -14.56 11.99
N LEU A 699 1.19 -15.76 12.17
CA LEU A 699 2.62 -15.91 12.45
C LEU A 699 3.47 -15.39 11.28
N ARG A 700 3.14 -15.79 10.05
CA ARG A 700 3.89 -15.40 8.86
C ARG A 700 3.86 -13.90 8.62
N ASP A 701 2.69 -13.29 8.72
CA ASP A 701 2.49 -11.90 8.30
C ASP A 701 2.77 -10.87 9.42
N PHE A 702 2.62 -11.24 10.70
CA PHE A 702 2.84 -10.31 11.81
C PHE A 702 4.10 -10.60 12.63
N GLU A 703 4.49 -11.86 12.81
CA GLU A 703 5.56 -12.23 13.74
C GLU A 703 6.89 -12.54 13.03
N LEU A 704 6.86 -13.18 11.85
CA LEU A 704 8.07 -13.47 11.06
C LEU A 704 8.57 -12.25 10.29
N LYS A 705 7.67 -11.45 9.72
CA LYS A 705 8.02 -10.21 9.02
C LYS A 705 8.55 -9.17 10.01
N TYR A 706 9.83 -8.82 9.91
CA TYR A 706 10.49 -7.98 10.91
C TYR A 706 9.93 -6.54 10.94
N PHE A 707 9.59 -5.94 9.79
CA PHE A 707 9.00 -4.60 9.69
C PHE A 707 7.46 -4.62 9.59
N SER A 708 6.78 -5.70 10.00
CA SER A 708 5.31 -5.83 9.89
C SER A 708 4.53 -4.71 10.60
N LYS A 709 5.16 -4.11 11.61
CA LYS A 709 4.60 -3.05 12.46
C LYS A 709 4.85 -1.63 11.95
N LEU A 710 5.62 -1.50 10.87
CA LEU A 710 5.96 -0.21 10.30
C LEU A 710 4.96 0.19 9.22
N ILE A 711 4.57 1.45 9.24
CA ILE A 711 3.79 2.07 8.17
C ILE A 711 4.59 3.20 7.49
N PRO A 712 4.72 3.18 6.16
CA PRO A 712 5.47 4.18 5.42
C PRO A 712 4.63 5.43 5.18
N ARG A 713 5.14 6.56 5.66
CA ARG A 713 4.60 7.89 5.42
C ARG A 713 5.56 8.63 4.50
N PRO A 714 5.15 9.04 3.28
CA PRO A 714 6.04 9.80 2.40
C PRO A 714 6.55 11.05 3.12
N LEU A 715 7.82 11.40 2.93
CA LEU A 715 8.41 12.67 3.35
C LEU A 715 8.61 13.58 2.15
N THR A 716 9.17 13.01 1.08
CA THR A 716 9.45 13.74 -0.17
C THR A 716 9.26 12.81 -1.36
N LEU A 717 8.54 13.30 -2.37
CA LEU A 717 8.50 12.72 -3.71
C LEU A 717 9.08 13.73 -4.68
N ILE A 718 10.14 13.33 -5.39
CA ILE A 718 10.78 14.13 -6.43
C ILE A 718 10.44 13.48 -7.77
N LEU A 719 9.87 14.28 -8.67
CA LEU A 719 9.56 13.91 -10.03
C LEU A 719 10.46 14.69 -10.99
N LYS A 720 10.94 14.04 -12.05
CA LYS A 720 11.64 14.69 -13.16
C LYS A 720 10.70 14.80 -14.35
N HIS A 721 10.55 16.01 -14.89
CA HIS A 721 9.67 16.25 -16.04
C HIS A 721 10.29 15.69 -17.32
N ASN A 722 9.47 15.03 -18.14
CA ASN A 722 9.89 14.45 -19.41
C ASN A 722 9.73 15.48 -20.54
N LEU A 723 10.73 16.33 -20.71
CA LEU A 723 10.75 17.33 -21.79
C LEU A 723 10.98 16.67 -23.16
N THR A 724 10.14 17.03 -24.12
CA THR A 724 10.34 16.72 -25.55
C THR A 724 11.57 17.44 -26.09
N ASN A 725 12.05 17.04 -27.27
CA ASN A 725 13.21 17.66 -27.90
C ASN A 725 12.99 19.16 -28.20
N GLU A 726 11.77 19.55 -28.53
CA GLU A 726 11.40 20.96 -28.74
C GLU A 726 11.41 21.72 -27.41
N GLU A 727 10.79 21.18 -26.37
CA GLU A 727 10.73 21.80 -25.05
C GLU A 727 12.12 21.93 -24.41
N LYS A 728 13.05 20.98 -24.63
CA LYS A 728 14.43 21.08 -24.13
C LYS A 728 15.15 22.37 -24.55
N SER A 729 14.76 22.97 -25.68
CA SER A 729 15.32 24.26 -26.13
C SER A 729 14.92 25.44 -25.23
N LEU A 730 13.79 25.33 -24.52
CA LEU A 730 13.24 26.33 -23.60
C LEU A 730 13.87 26.25 -22.20
N PHE A 731 14.56 25.16 -21.88
CA PHE A 731 15.15 24.92 -20.57
C PHE A 731 16.69 24.92 -20.63
N LYS A 732 17.34 25.39 -19.57
CA LYS A 732 18.81 25.32 -19.40
C LYS A 732 19.24 24.14 -18.51
N SER A 733 18.31 23.52 -17.81
CA SER A 733 18.52 22.33 -16.97
C SER A 733 17.22 21.51 -16.87
N ASP A 734 17.29 20.38 -16.18
CA ASP A 734 16.11 19.56 -15.88
C ASP A 734 15.09 20.34 -15.02
N LEU A 735 13.80 20.12 -15.30
CA LEU A 735 12.66 20.57 -14.49
C LEU A 735 12.27 19.46 -13.52
N PHE A 736 12.17 19.80 -12.23
CA PHE A 736 11.77 18.91 -11.15
C PHE A 736 10.51 19.43 -10.45
N HIS A 737 9.59 18.52 -10.13
CA HIS A 737 8.48 18.78 -9.22
C HIS A 737 8.74 18.04 -7.90
N VAL A 738 8.57 18.74 -6.78
CA VAL A 738 8.85 18.23 -5.44
C VAL A 738 7.61 18.35 -4.57
N PHE A 739 7.11 17.20 -4.12
CA PHE A 739 6.02 17.08 -3.15
C PHE A 739 6.64 16.89 -1.77
N ASN A 740 6.41 17.84 -0.87
CA ASN A 740 6.89 17.79 0.51
C ASN A 740 5.72 17.49 1.45
N PHE A 741 5.77 16.32 2.08
CA PHE A 741 4.70 15.81 2.93
C PHE A 741 4.97 16.15 4.40
N ARG A 742 3.91 16.50 5.12
CA ARG A 742 3.97 16.78 6.57
C ARG A 742 2.80 16.12 7.27
N PHE A 743 3.12 15.29 8.25
CA PHE A 743 2.15 14.65 9.14
C PHE A 743 2.31 15.26 10.53
N TRP A 744 1.21 15.65 11.18
CA TRP A 744 1.25 16.08 12.59
C TRP A 744 -0.03 15.75 13.33
N GLY A 745 0.08 15.56 14.64
CA GLY A 745 -1.01 15.02 15.44
C GLY A 745 -1.39 13.59 15.00
N LYS A 746 -2.60 13.14 15.34
CA LYS A 746 -3.06 11.79 14.98
C LYS A 746 -3.47 11.67 13.50
N ASN A 747 -4.15 12.69 12.97
CA ASN A 747 -4.85 12.59 11.68
C ASN A 747 -4.55 13.74 10.70
N ASN A 748 -3.71 14.74 11.01
CA ASN A 748 -3.55 15.88 10.11
C ASN A 748 -2.44 15.64 9.08
N PHE A 749 -2.69 16.10 7.87
CA PHE A 749 -1.82 15.91 6.72
C PHE A 749 -1.75 17.19 5.87
N LYS A 750 -0.55 17.54 5.40
CA LYS A 750 -0.35 18.57 4.38
C LYS A 750 0.73 18.17 3.39
N VAL A 751 0.55 18.58 2.14
CA VAL A 751 1.56 18.49 1.09
C VAL A 751 1.80 19.87 0.49
N ASP A 752 3.05 20.27 0.37
CA ASP A 752 3.48 21.43 -0.42
C ASP A 752 4.02 20.93 -1.77
N VAL A 753 3.47 21.41 -2.90
CA VAL A 753 3.99 21.10 -4.24
C VAL A 753 4.81 22.28 -4.73
N SER A 754 6.05 22.01 -5.13
CA SER A 754 7.02 23.02 -5.54
C SER A 754 7.77 22.57 -6.79
N ASP A 755 8.36 23.51 -7.53
CA ASP A 755 9.26 23.20 -8.65
C ASP A 755 10.45 24.16 -8.71
N ASN A 756 11.43 23.82 -9.55
CA ASN A 756 12.60 24.64 -9.84
C ASN A 756 12.44 25.44 -11.15
N PHE A 757 11.21 25.73 -11.60
CA PHE A 757 10.95 26.33 -12.92
C PHE A 757 11.72 27.64 -13.12
N LYS A 758 11.75 28.50 -12.09
CA LYS A 758 12.50 29.77 -12.10
C LYS A 758 13.96 29.59 -12.49
N GLU A 759 14.58 28.54 -11.98
CA GLU A 759 16.00 28.25 -12.18
C GLU A 759 16.25 27.42 -13.42
N ALA A 760 15.26 26.68 -13.95
CA ALA A 760 15.43 25.78 -15.09
C ALA A 760 15.02 26.41 -16.43
N TYR A 761 14.06 27.34 -16.43
CA TYR A 761 13.47 27.93 -17.63
C TYR A 761 14.31 29.10 -18.18
N ARG A 762 14.36 29.27 -19.52
CA ARG A 762 15.11 30.36 -20.18
C ARG A 762 14.22 31.59 -20.37
N GLU A 763 14.44 32.64 -19.58
CA GLU A 763 13.63 33.88 -19.64
C GLU A 763 13.77 34.71 -20.94
N TRP A 764 14.80 34.50 -21.77
CA TRP A 764 15.12 35.39 -22.90
C TRP A 764 14.37 35.11 -24.23
N VAL A 765 13.45 34.14 -24.27
CA VAL A 765 12.58 33.93 -25.46
C VAL A 765 11.57 35.08 -25.64
N LYS A 766 11.48 36.02 -24.69
CA LYS A 766 10.64 37.23 -24.78
C LYS A 766 10.93 38.17 -25.98
N ASN A 767 12.06 38.01 -26.68
CA ASN A 767 12.49 38.90 -27.78
C ASN A 767 12.55 38.23 -29.17
N LEU A 768 12.05 36.99 -29.30
CA LEU A 768 11.80 36.31 -30.59
C LEU A 768 10.29 36.19 -30.79
#